data_AF-A0ABD0SA68-F1
#
_entry.id   AF-A0ABD0SA68-F1
#
_cell.length_a   1.000
_cell.length_b   1.000
_cell.length_c   1.000
_cell.angle_alpha   90.00
_cell.angle_beta   90.00
_cell.angle_gamma   90.00
#
_symmetry.space_group_name_H-M   'P 1'
#
loop_
_entity.id
_entity.type
_entity.pdbx_description
1 polymer ?
#
loop_
_entity_poly.entity_id
_entity_poly.type
_entity_poly.pdbx_seq_one_letter_code
_entity_poly.pdbx_strand_id
1 'polypeptide(L)'
;MKSIILEGNTLGQRHRHYNRLLNEVLSTNRGETLDKISYDDNDIDNFFKIDIASHNRDVNYILEVLKSKDLLYVTRAIKKSRWLITDTNYSHIINPKYLHKELFPYMMQKAKSKLLLHIRLYLRDEKRVAQFYKYCKQFDVKLALKWLHYCPLQFALNEFHNHIDEIRMSTFKRFCRRSIEFLDKVATYSKLDDWYKANYLLEVEFLIRHKTEEYLNHIDNLYNLSFLKRKHVQLVMKTCPRRILNNLGYRVMHSLVAYDSALIQYMDKESIKKILLKCSQQEDVPINIRYFDVLVKILPRIELSDRIEVLKAFFVSTARIDWQVPDGLNMFFSAINDFAPVNSLCVFRWYECVTFDVAYREITKLIETELKRDVRVSMIKTLLNCADRNFENIFTVLKYFHDTHIHELNNFKANFVNQILSRVAINKFDTKMWTLLDNLFCSMDVYKNSSSNSKYVETIIVYKIIHDQIVPEIIGSKFKFKTLKSYKNKLNSEEREKIFIYLYDRQIKDIEYKTITSEEEFKMFVKRLELTLQLLADWDKDITGYPMILNKITECITIKKQKCWAMDIDLSTFYNIRKQWRRYFFDHSLVLNPSKHVLLNVIKHDSNMLNMYQKEVALIRYDDPLSLKLVLSKIKIYYADTLAKEWINEYFFYLNDTEKQKMAIQSLSVLLSKKEFLDIVKKYIPEENMTNWKEADEIEHGCRKKLATNIHRVRPLPDTDEVLWFAKRKYINLAVTSLNTTFSNLSHIDREEYISKLTTQPLLLQKHGIHMAFNIFNTDKLLPVFETIWKTTTNSSVRNSVFLTTYDLLCKQSKKSRILKLWELLEFFIENLSDNEDLTIIEKLGAMYEIPEIVKSNFFMKAYQFFKSIPKKHDGRVDYLIHDYVEIVAKRLGRDFIEVYINLKWSENGSISDDIFFNYLLFVQDKEYELDTYERLVKPLFYNSKYYPTFKKMVFDQLPYFMRDYVLKNKRVPVNLFKRLRYDFKQKFSLPEDYVALKVLELICDFLEILEHHISPKANYSNDFEEFLKMPLLSDFAKACSKHFQRDIETFAHTHFAFEYVFDNVFYSFYFSTFHKLQVYKFMLGDQSKLESYLLVQRLISKDNIDIKNHEKSVHDEIIAMLCSHPSKEIKMICQHFYPDKTQAIKLN
;
A
#
# COMPACT_ATOMS: atom_id res chain seq x y z
N MET A 1 -53.28 13.21 19.15
CA MET A 1 -52.69 12.47 20.30
C MET A 1 -52.13 13.47 21.31
N LYS A 2 -52.26 13.26 22.63
CA LYS A 2 -51.58 14.11 23.65
C LYS A 2 -50.07 13.83 23.64
N SER A 3 -49.25 14.85 23.92
CA SER A 3 -47.78 14.72 24.01
C SER A 3 -47.38 13.67 25.04
N ILE A 4 -46.47 12.77 24.67
CA ILE A 4 -46.01 11.65 25.51
C ILE A 4 -44.89 12.13 26.44
N ILE A 5 -45.05 11.84 27.73
CA ILE A 5 -44.03 12.09 28.76
C ILE A 5 -43.51 10.73 29.24
N LEU A 6 -42.18 10.54 29.22
CA LEU A 6 -41.55 9.28 29.63
C LEU A 6 -41.13 9.32 31.10
N GLU A 7 -41.60 8.34 31.88
CA GLU A 7 -41.24 8.15 33.29
C GLU A 7 -39.97 7.31 33.47
N GLY A 8 -39.25 7.58 34.57
CA GLY A 8 -38.06 6.83 35.01
C GLY A 8 -36.77 7.67 35.05
N ASN A 9 -35.85 7.24 35.92
CA ASN A 9 -34.57 7.91 36.17
C ASN A 9 -33.46 7.40 35.23
N THR A 10 -33.66 6.26 34.59
CA THR A 10 -32.67 5.67 33.67
C THR A 10 -33.21 5.60 32.26
N LEU A 11 -32.32 5.65 31.27
CA LEU A 11 -32.69 5.45 29.86
C LEU A 11 -33.42 4.10 29.66
N GLY A 12 -33.02 3.07 30.41
CA GLY A 12 -33.65 1.75 30.38
C GLY A 12 -35.09 1.78 30.89
N GLN A 13 -35.36 2.44 32.02
CA GLN A 13 -36.71 2.61 32.56
C GLN A 13 -37.60 3.40 31.60
N ARG A 14 -37.11 4.53 31.07
CA ARG A 14 -37.86 5.35 30.09
C ARG A 14 -38.18 4.59 28.82
N HIS A 15 -37.26 3.76 28.33
CA HIS A 15 -37.52 2.92 27.17
C HIS A 15 -38.54 1.81 27.46
N ARG A 16 -38.53 1.23 28.66
CA ARG A 16 -39.57 0.27 29.09
C ARG A 16 -40.94 0.94 29.19
N HIS A 17 -41.00 2.17 29.73
CA HIS A 17 -42.24 2.95 29.78
C HIS A 17 -42.77 3.24 28.36
N TYR A 18 -41.92 3.71 27.45
CA TYR A 18 -42.27 3.92 26.04
C TYR A 18 -42.89 2.65 25.40
N ASN A 19 -42.24 1.50 25.59
CA ASN A 19 -42.74 0.24 25.03
C ASN A 19 -44.07 -0.21 25.66
N ARG A 20 -44.26 0.06 26.96
CA ARG A 20 -45.52 -0.23 27.65
C ARG A 20 -46.67 0.59 27.07
N LEU A 21 -46.49 1.90 26.97
CA LEU A 21 -47.47 2.81 26.35
C LEU A 21 -47.80 2.39 24.91
N LEU A 22 -46.78 2.01 24.12
CA LEU A 22 -46.97 1.55 22.75
C LEU A 22 -47.84 0.29 22.70
N ASN A 23 -47.56 -0.69 23.55
CA ASN A 23 -48.34 -1.94 23.59
C ASN A 23 -49.78 -1.71 24.05
N GLU A 24 -50.01 -0.80 24.99
CA GLU A 24 -51.37 -0.42 25.44
C GLU A 24 -52.20 0.16 24.28
N VAL A 25 -51.62 1.07 23.50
CA VAL A 25 -52.28 1.66 22.34
C VAL A 25 -52.52 0.64 21.22
N LEU A 26 -51.54 -0.23 20.95
CA LEU A 26 -51.71 -1.30 19.95
C LEU A 26 -52.78 -2.32 20.36
N SER A 27 -52.93 -2.61 21.66
CA SER A 27 -53.93 -3.55 22.17
C SER A 27 -55.36 -3.04 22.11
N THR A 28 -55.56 -1.71 22.15
CA THR A 28 -56.88 -1.08 22.13
C THR A 28 -57.46 -0.92 20.72
N ASN A 29 -56.68 -1.27 19.68
CA ASN A 29 -57.10 -1.39 18.28
C ASN A 29 -57.95 -0.21 17.75
N ARG A 30 -57.68 0.99 18.26
CA ARG A 30 -58.36 2.20 17.77
C ARG A 30 -57.75 2.52 16.42
N GLY A 31 -58.55 2.39 15.37
CA GLY A 31 -58.24 2.84 14.01
C GLY A 31 -58.15 4.37 13.92
N GLU A 32 -57.36 4.99 14.80
CA GLU A 32 -57.11 6.43 14.80
C GLU A 32 -56.27 6.75 13.56
N THR A 33 -56.81 7.63 12.71
CA THR A 33 -56.07 8.25 11.62
C THR A 33 -54.87 9.00 12.20
N LEU A 34 -53.66 8.57 11.84
CA LEU A 34 -52.43 9.20 12.31
C LEU A 34 -52.20 10.51 11.57
N ASP A 35 -52.04 11.59 12.32
CA ASP A 35 -51.60 12.86 11.76
C ASP A 35 -50.19 12.73 11.14
N LYS A 36 -49.93 13.55 10.12
CA LYS A 36 -48.60 13.65 9.50
C LYS A 36 -47.54 13.99 10.56
N ILE A 37 -46.30 13.59 10.29
CA ILE A 37 -45.15 13.99 11.11
C ILE A 37 -45.05 15.52 11.12
N SER A 38 -44.96 16.07 12.33
CA SER A 38 -44.68 17.48 12.57
C SER A 38 -43.29 17.62 13.18
N TYR A 39 -42.49 18.55 12.66
CA TYR A 39 -41.14 18.80 13.18
C TYR A 39 -41.13 19.67 14.45
N ASP A 40 -42.30 20.21 14.81
CA ASP A 40 -42.52 20.95 16.05
C ASP A 40 -42.96 20.00 17.19
N ASP A 41 -43.43 18.79 16.86
CA ASP A 41 -43.76 17.76 17.85
C ASP A 41 -42.48 17.16 18.47
N ASN A 42 -42.60 16.62 19.69
CA ASN A 42 -41.51 15.90 20.33
C ASN A 42 -41.10 14.65 19.51
N ASP A 43 -39.81 14.32 19.53
CA ASP A 43 -39.24 13.15 18.85
C ASP A 43 -39.95 11.85 19.25
N ILE A 44 -40.36 11.73 20.52
CA ILE A 44 -41.06 10.55 21.04
C ILE A 44 -42.45 10.40 20.43
N ASP A 45 -43.19 11.50 20.22
CA ASP A 45 -44.52 11.46 19.64
C ASP A 45 -44.46 11.00 18.18
N ASN A 46 -43.52 11.57 17.41
CA ASN A 46 -43.27 11.14 16.03
C ASN A 46 -42.79 9.68 15.97
N PHE A 47 -41.95 9.22 16.91
CA PHE A 47 -41.59 7.80 17.00
C PHE A 47 -42.79 6.91 17.27
N PHE A 48 -43.70 7.34 18.13
CA PHE A 48 -44.91 6.61 18.45
C PHE A 48 -45.81 6.46 17.21
N LYS A 49 -46.06 7.56 16.48
CA LYS A 49 -46.80 7.55 15.21
C LYS A 49 -46.17 6.59 14.18
N ILE A 50 -44.85 6.66 14.01
CA ILE A 50 -44.11 5.77 13.08
C ILE A 50 -44.22 4.30 13.50
N ASP A 51 -44.06 4.01 14.78
CA ASP A 51 -44.10 2.65 15.30
C ASP A 51 -45.50 2.04 15.18
N ILE A 52 -46.57 2.81 15.44
CA ILE A 52 -47.96 2.40 15.22
C ILE A 52 -48.21 2.14 13.73
N ALA A 53 -47.89 3.11 12.85
CA ALA A 53 -48.05 2.95 11.40
C ALA A 53 -47.31 1.71 10.88
N SER A 54 -46.11 1.46 11.40
CA SER A 54 -45.31 0.30 11.04
C SER A 54 -45.92 -1.01 11.52
N HIS A 55 -46.50 -1.05 12.73
CA HIS A 55 -47.20 -2.22 13.26
C HIS A 55 -48.47 -2.53 12.46
N ASN A 56 -49.28 -1.50 12.18
CA ASN A 56 -50.52 -1.59 11.41
C ASN A 56 -50.30 -1.79 9.91
N ARG A 57 -49.04 -1.78 9.46
CA ARG A 57 -48.64 -1.88 8.05
C ARG A 57 -49.25 -0.79 7.16
N ASP A 58 -49.42 0.42 7.68
CA ASP A 58 -49.85 1.57 6.89
C ASP A 58 -48.74 1.99 5.91
N VAL A 59 -48.81 1.44 4.69
CA VAL A 59 -47.83 1.66 3.63
C VAL A 59 -47.72 3.14 3.28
N ASN A 60 -48.86 3.83 3.12
CA ASN A 60 -48.89 5.20 2.63
C ASN A 60 -48.24 6.14 3.66
N TYR A 61 -48.57 5.97 4.94
CA TYR A 61 -47.91 6.72 6.00
C TYR A 61 -46.40 6.51 5.98
N ILE A 62 -45.95 5.25 5.95
CA ILE A 62 -44.51 4.93 5.96
C ILE A 62 -43.81 5.51 4.73
N LEU A 63 -44.41 5.45 3.54
CA LEU A 63 -43.83 6.04 2.32
C LEU A 63 -43.68 7.56 2.44
N GLU A 64 -44.64 8.25 3.05
CA GLU A 64 -44.52 9.69 3.34
C GLU A 64 -43.42 9.98 4.38
N VAL A 65 -43.30 9.16 5.43
CA VAL A 65 -42.19 9.29 6.39
C VAL A 65 -40.83 9.10 5.73
N LEU A 66 -40.70 8.21 4.74
CA LEU A 66 -39.46 8.02 3.99
C LEU A 66 -39.04 9.26 3.19
N LYS A 67 -40.00 10.15 2.85
CA LYS A 67 -39.77 11.44 2.19
C LYS A 67 -39.47 12.58 3.16
N SER A 68 -39.50 12.33 4.48
CA SER A 68 -39.23 13.34 5.51
C SER A 68 -37.83 13.95 5.37
N LYS A 69 -37.72 15.25 5.73
CA LYS A 69 -36.45 16.00 5.83
C LYS A 69 -35.62 15.64 7.08
N ASP A 70 -36.12 14.74 7.93
CA ASP A 70 -35.39 14.27 9.12
C ASP A 70 -34.93 12.81 8.99
N LEU A 71 -33.61 12.61 8.93
CA LEU A 71 -33.02 11.29 8.81
C LEU A 71 -33.32 10.38 10.01
N LEU A 72 -33.59 10.92 11.20
CA LEU A 72 -33.92 10.11 12.38
C LEU A 72 -35.25 9.38 12.18
N TYR A 73 -36.28 10.10 11.72
CA TYR A 73 -37.61 9.55 11.46
C TYR A 73 -37.58 8.54 10.32
N VAL A 74 -36.94 8.89 9.20
CA VAL A 74 -36.69 7.96 8.09
C VAL A 74 -36.00 6.69 8.59
N THR A 75 -34.97 6.84 9.43
CA THR A 75 -34.23 5.67 9.97
C THR A 75 -35.09 4.79 10.84
N ARG A 76 -35.98 5.38 11.66
CA ARG A 76 -36.92 4.64 12.50
C ARG A 76 -37.89 3.85 11.63
N ALA A 77 -38.50 4.52 10.64
CA ALA A 77 -39.42 3.90 9.68
C ALA A 77 -38.76 2.75 8.91
N ILE A 78 -37.56 2.95 8.34
CA ILE A 78 -36.80 1.89 7.64
C ILE A 78 -36.60 0.67 8.53
N LYS A 79 -36.19 0.86 9.79
CA LYS A 79 -35.87 -0.23 10.71
C LYS A 79 -37.11 -0.99 11.18
N LYS A 80 -38.22 -0.28 11.42
CA LYS A 80 -39.45 -0.85 11.95
C LYS A 80 -40.25 -1.53 10.83
N SER A 81 -40.30 -0.93 9.65
CA SER A 81 -41.04 -1.43 8.49
C SER A 81 -40.23 -2.40 7.62
N ARG A 82 -39.46 -3.30 8.25
CA ARG A 82 -38.68 -4.34 7.54
C ARG A 82 -39.57 -5.23 6.66
N TRP A 83 -40.84 -5.36 7.01
CA TRP A 83 -41.85 -6.09 6.24
C TRP A 83 -41.98 -5.55 4.80
N LEU A 84 -41.79 -4.25 4.53
CA LEU A 84 -41.81 -3.70 3.16
C LEU A 84 -40.78 -4.37 2.23
N ILE A 85 -39.66 -4.83 2.79
CA ILE A 85 -38.56 -5.45 2.03
C ILE A 85 -38.75 -6.97 1.94
N THR A 86 -39.12 -7.57 3.08
CA THR A 86 -39.08 -9.02 3.29
C THR A 86 -40.36 -9.74 2.88
N ASP A 87 -41.52 -9.09 2.98
CA ASP A 87 -42.81 -9.65 2.59
C ASP A 87 -43.02 -9.44 1.07
N THR A 88 -43.39 -10.50 0.37
CA THR A 88 -43.57 -10.52 -1.09
C THR A 88 -44.75 -9.67 -1.57
N ASN A 89 -45.75 -9.44 -0.70
CA ASN A 89 -46.94 -8.64 -1.02
C ASN A 89 -46.56 -7.18 -1.37
N TYR A 90 -45.45 -6.66 -0.83
CA TYR A 90 -44.97 -5.30 -1.06
C TYR A 90 -43.83 -5.23 -2.08
N SER A 91 -43.59 -6.30 -2.85
CA SER A 91 -42.55 -6.34 -3.88
C SER A 91 -42.76 -5.31 -5.00
N HIS A 92 -44.00 -4.91 -5.25
CA HIS A 92 -44.37 -3.85 -6.20
C HIS A 92 -43.96 -2.43 -5.74
N ILE A 93 -43.61 -2.24 -4.45
CA ILE A 93 -43.10 -0.99 -3.89
C ILE A 93 -41.56 -1.04 -3.80
N ILE A 94 -41.01 -2.11 -3.22
CA ILE A 94 -39.55 -2.30 -3.12
C ILE A 94 -39.03 -3.02 -4.36
N ASN A 95 -39.03 -2.30 -5.48
CA ASN A 95 -38.35 -2.68 -6.72
C ASN A 95 -37.69 -1.45 -7.38
N PRO A 96 -36.72 -1.65 -8.28
CA PRO A 96 -35.96 -0.53 -8.85
C PRO A 96 -36.83 0.51 -9.58
N LYS A 97 -37.88 0.08 -10.29
CA LYS A 97 -38.75 0.96 -11.08
C LYS A 97 -39.55 1.89 -10.19
N TYR A 98 -40.28 1.34 -9.22
CA TYR A 98 -41.07 2.14 -8.27
C TYR A 98 -40.17 3.07 -7.46
N LEU A 99 -39.07 2.53 -6.91
CA LEU A 99 -38.14 3.34 -6.11
C LEU A 99 -37.57 4.50 -6.91
N HIS A 100 -37.19 4.30 -8.18
CA HIS A 100 -36.62 5.37 -8.99
C HIS A 100 -37.63 6.44 -9.40
N LYS A 101 -38.88 6.06 -9.69
CA LYS A 101 -39.90 6.98 -10.20
C LYS A 101 -40.70 7.66 -9.09
N GLU A 102 -41.13 6.90 -8.09
CA GLU A 102 -42.15 7.38 -7.12
C GLU A 102 -41.55 7.81 -5.77
N LEU A 103 -40.38 7.28 -5.38
CA LEU A 103 -39.85 7.49 -4.03
C LEU A 103 -38.51 8.26 -4.00
N PHE A 104 -37.48 7.76 -4.66
CA PHE A 104 -36.14 8.35 -4.65
C PHE A 104 -36.05 9.81 -5.10
N PRO A 105 -36.89 10.32 -6.04
CA PRO A 105 -36.85 11.73 -6.41
C PRO A 105 -37.16 12.67 -5.24
N TYR A 106 -38.00 12.23 -4.30
CA TYR A 106 -38.47 12.99 -3.14
C TYR A 106 -37.68 12.70 -1.85
N MET A 107 -36.92 11.60 -1.80
CA MET A 107 -36.11 11.26 -0.64
C MET A 107 -34.83 12.10 -0.58
N MET A 108 -34.43 12.50 0.62
CA MET A 108 -33.07 12.98 0.88
C MET A 108 -32.01 11.96 0.43
N GLN A 109 -30.87 12.40 -0.07
CA GLN A 109 -29.85 11.49 -0.59
C GLN A 109 -29.28 10.54 0.48
N LYS A 110 -29.10 11.00 1.73
CA LYS A 110 -28.71 10.11 2.83
C LYS A 110 -29.81 9.11 3.18
N ALA A 111 -31.08 9.52 3.10
CA ALA A 111 -32.24 8.64 3.31
C ALA A 111 -32.29 7.54 2.24
N LYS A 112 -32.17 7.90 0.96
CA LYS A 112 -32.06 6.97 -0.18
C LYS A 112 -30.93 5.96 0.01
N SER A 113 -29.74 6.44 0.36
CA SER A 113 -28.57 5.59 0.60
C SER A 113 -28.80 4.59 1.74
N LYS A 114 -29.50 5.03 2.78
CA LYS A 114 -29.83 4.20 3.95
C LYS A 114 -30.89 3.14 3.64
N LEU A 115 -31.91 3.50 2.86
CA LEU A 115 -32.93 2.56 2.39
C LEU A 115 -32.31 1.51 1.46
N LEU A 116 -31.49 1.91 0.48
CA LEU A 116 -30.77 0.98 -0.39
C LEU A 116 -29.87 0.02 0.39
N LEU A 117 -29.14 0.51 1.41
CA LEU A 117 -28.36 -0.33 2.29
C LEU A 117 -29.24 -1.34 3.03
N HIS A 118 -30.40 -0.91 3.55
CA HIS A 118 -31.32 -1.78 4.26
C HIS A 118 -31.92 -2.85 3.34
N ILE A 119 -32.34 -2.47 2.13
CA ILE A 119 -32.81 -3.40 1.10
C ILE A 119 -31.74 -4.46 0.83
N ARG A 120 -30.49 -4.07 0.58
CA ARG A 120 -29.40 -5.02 0.33
C ARG A 120 -29.12 -5.94 1.51
N LEU A 121 -29.28 -5.45 2.74
CA LEU A 121 -29.06 -6.24 3.95
C LEU A 121 -30.16 -7.27 4.20
N TYR A 122 -31.40 -7.05 3.75
CA TYR A 122 -32.55 -7.89 4.11
C TYR A 122 -33.29 -8.55 2.94
N LEU A 123 -33.12 -8.07 1.71
CA LEU A 123 -33.64 -8.73 0.52
C LEU A 123 -32.82 -9.99 0.24
N ARG A 124 -33.50 -11.13 0.18
CA ARG A 124 -32.90 -12.45 -0.07
C ARG A 124 -33.48 -13.17 -1.29
N ASP A 125 -34.55 -12.63 -1.88
CA ASP A 125 -35.07 -13.10 -3.16
C ASP A 125 -34.05 -12.79 -4.27
N GLU A 126 -33.43 -13.85 -4.80
CA GLU A 126 -32.35 -13.73 -5.79
C GLU A 126 -32.81 -13.06 -7.10
N LYS A 127 -34.06 -13.30 -7.53
CA LYS A 127 -34.61 -12.70 -8.77
C LYS A 127 -34.76 -11.20 -8.60
N ARG A 128 -35.29 -10.75 -7.46
CA ARG A 128 -35.42 -9.31 -7.14
C ARG A 128 -34.06 -8.65 -6.97
N VAL A 129 -33.09 -9.31 -6.31
CA VAL A 129 -31.71 -8.79 -6.22
C VAL A 129 -31.09 -8.62 -7.61
N ALA A 130 -31.27 -9.58 -8.52
CA ALA A 130 -30.77 -9.48 -9.88
C ALA A 130 -31.40 -8.30 -10.66
N GLN A 131 -32.66 -7.95 -10.39
CA GLN A 131 -33.28 -6.74 -10.94
C GLN A 131 -32.57 -5.46 -10.44
N PHE A 132 -32.24 -5.38 -9.15
CA PHE A 132 -31.45 -4.27 -8.59
C PHE A 132 -30.06 -4.19 -9.22
N TYR A 133 -29.39 -5.34 -9.41
CA TYR A 133 -28.09 -5.38 -10.11
C TYR A 133 -28.21 -4.81 -11.52
N LYS A 134 -29.14 -5.33 -12.34
CA LYS A 134 -29.34 -4.90 -13.73
C LYS A 134 -29.65 -3.40 -13.82
N TYR A 135 -30.49 -2.91 -12.91
CA TYR A 135 -30.81 -1.50 -12.82
C TYR A 135 -29.60 -0.64 -12.48
N CYS A 136 -28.84 -0.97 -11.42
CA CYS A 136 -27.66 -0.21 -11.03
C CYS A 136 -26.56 -0.23 -12.10
N LYS A 137 -26.39 -1.34 -12.82
CA LYS A 137 -25.36 -1.50 -13.86
C LYS A 137 -25.50 -0.49 -15.01
N GLN A 138 -26.71 0.01 -15.27
CA GLN A 138 -26.96 1.03 -16.29
C GLN A 138 -26.26 2.38 -15.99
N PHE A 139 -25.99 2.66 -14.72
CA PHE A 139 -25.48 3.96 -14.25
C PHE A 139 -24.11 3.86 -13.58
N ASP A 140 -23.87 2.80 -12.79
CA ASP A 140 -22.64 2.60 -12.02
C ASP A 140 -22.39 1.10 -11.77
N VAL A 141 -21.37 0.57 -12.46
CA VAL A 141 -20.94 -0.83 -12.34
C VAL A 141 -20.47 -1.14 -10.91
N LYS A 142 -19.69 -0.25 -10.29
CA LYS A 142 -19.17 -0.44 -8.92
C LYS A 142 -20.29 -0.48 -7.89
N LEU A 143 -21.38 0.27 -8.11
CA LEU A 143 -22.59 0.16 -7.30
C LEU A 143 -23.30 -1.17 -7.52
N ALA A 144 -23.44 -1.60 -8.77
CA ALA A 144 -24.09 -2.85 -9.17
C ALA A 144 -23.41 -4.07 -8.54
N LEU A 145 -22.07 -4.13 -8.57
CA LEU A 145 -21.27 -5.23 -8.01
C LEU A 145 -21.57 -5.51 -6.52
N LYS A 146 -22.07 -4.53 -5.77
CA LYS A 146 -22.47 -4.71 -4.36
C LYS A 146 -23.68 -5.63 -4.19
N TRP A 147 -24.51 -5.81 -5.21
CA TRP A 147 -25.70 -6.68 -5.21
C TRP A 147 -25.38 -8.11 -5.64
N LEU A 148 -24.28 -8.29 -6.36
CA LEU A 148 -23.96 -9.53 -7.06
C LEU A 148 -23.85 -10.74 -6.12
N HIS A 149 -23.36 -10.53 -4.90
CA HIS A 149 -23.22 -11.59 -3.89
C HIS A 149 -24.54 -12.29 -3.52
N TYR A 150 -25.69 -11.64 -3.72
CA TYR A 150 -27.01 -12.19 -3.43
C TYR A 150 -27.85 -12.50 -4.69
N CYS A 151 -27.28 -12.38 -5.90
CA CYS A 151 -27.93 -12.78 -7.15
C CYS A 151 -27.89 -14.31 -7.34
N PRO A 152 -28.63 -14.92 -8.28
CA PRO A 152 -28.49 -16.34 -8.60
C PRO A 152 -27.04 -16.70 -8.95
N LEU A 153 -26.55 -17.86 -8.50
CA LEU A 153 -25.12 -18.19 -8.58
C LEU A 153 -24.57 -18.11 -10.01
N GLN A 154 -25.25 -18.72 -10.98
CA GLN A 154 -24.82 -18.72 -12.38
C GLN A 154 -24.80 -17.31 -12.99
N PHE A 155 -25.81 -16.50 -12.66
CA PHE A 155 -25.83 -15.08 -13.04
C PHE A 155 -24.63 -14.33 -12.43
N ALA A 156 -24.34 -14.60 -11.15
CA ALA A 156 -23.25 -13.94 -10.44
C ALA A 156 -21.86 -14.31 -10.99
N LEU A 157 -21.64 -15.58 -11.37
CA LEU A 157 -20.39 -16.06 -11.96
C LEU A 157 -20.10 -15.43 -13.32
N ASN A 158 -21.13 -15.34 -14.18
CA ASN A 158 -21.00 -14.73 -15.51
C ASN A 158 -20.66 -13.24 -15.40
N GLU A 159 -21.36 -12.52 -14.54
CA GLU A 159 -21.10 -11.09 -14.32
C GLU A 159 -19.79 -10.82 -13.57
N PHE A 160 -19.38 -11.72 -12.67
CA PHE A 160 -18.08 -11.64 -12.00
C PHE A 160 -16.94 -11.73 -13.02
N HIS A 161 -16.99 -12.68 -13.95
CA HIS A 161 -15.95 -12.90 -14.95
C HIS A 161 -15.72 -11.66 -15.84
N ASN A 162 -16.78 -10.91 -16.15
CA ASN A 162 -16.68 -9.70 -16.96
C ASN A 162 -16.07 -8.49 -16.22
N HIS A 163 -16.01 -8.54 -14.89
CA HIS A 163 -15.66 -7.40 -14.04
C HIS A 163 -14.62 -7.73 -12.97
N ILE A 164 -13.79 -8.77 -13.16
CA ILE A 164 -12.80 -9.23 -12.17
C ILE A 164 -11.88 -8.07 -11.73
N ASP A 165 -11.42 -7.25 -12.68
CA ASP A 165 -10.51 -6.13 -12.45
C ASP A 165 -11.11 -5.01 -11.57
N GLU A 166 -12.45 -4.95 -11.47
CA GLU A 166 -13.15 -3.94 -10.68
C GLU A 166 -13.48 -4.40 -9.25
N ILE A 167 -13.27 -5.69 -8.95
CA ILE A 167 -13.70 -6.31 -7.70
C ILE A 167 -12.61 -6.17 -6.63
N ARG A 168 -12.98 -5.53 -5.52
CA ARG A 168 -12.11 -5.45 -4.35
C ARG A 168 -11.92 -6.84 -3.72
N MET A 169 -10.70 -7.10 -3.26
CA MET A 169 -10.29 -8.36 -2.63
C MET A 169 -11.20 -8.80 -1.45
N SER A 170 -11.65 -7.85 -0.63
CA SER A 170 -12.60 -8.14 0.47
C SER A 170 -13.97 -8.62 -0.01
N THR A 171 -14.37 -8.24 -1.22
CA THR A 171 -15.61 -8.70 -1.88
C THR A 171 -15.39 -10.06 -2.52
N PHE A 172 -14.26 -10.27 -3.19
CA PHE A 172 -13.84 -11.58 -3.70
C PHE A 172 -13.88 -12.66 -2.61
N LYS A 173 -13.31 -12.36 -1.44
CA LYS A 173 -13.35 -13.26 -0.27
C LYS A 173 -14.77 -13.68 0.10
N ARG A 174 -15.76 -12.79 -0.03
CA ARG A 174 -17.18 -13.11 0.23
C ARG A 174 -17.76 -13.98 -0.87
N PHE A 175 -17.44 -13.75 -2.13
CA PHE A 175 -17.85 -14.63 -3.23
C PHE A 175 -17.32 -16.06 -3.03
N CYS A 176 -16.05 -16.21 -2.68
CA CYS A 176 -15.45 -17.52 -2.41
C CYS A 176 -16.04 -18.23 -1.18
N ARG A 177 -16.59 -17.49 -0.20
CA ARG A 177 -17.37 -18.10 0.89
C ARG A 177 -18.70 -18.69 0.42
N ARG A 178 -19.23 -18.21 -0.72
CA ARG A 178 -20.49 -18.69 -1.30
C ARG A 178 -20.27 -19.84 -2.26
N SER A 179 -19.33 -19.72 -3.19
CA SER A 179 -18.91 -20.81 -4.08
C SER A 179 -17.42 -20.67 -4.42
N ILE A 180 -16.73 -21.78 -4.53
CA ILE A 180 -15.34 -21.82 -5.00
C ILE A 180 -15.22 -21.55 -6.50
N GLU A 181 -16.29 -21.70 -7.29
CA GLU A 181 -16.30 -21.46 -8.74
C GLU A 181 -15.84 -20.02 -9.11
N PHE A 182 -15.96 -19.06 -8.18
CA PHE A 182 -15.41 -17.72 -8.36
C PHE A 182 -13.88 -17.71 -8.42
N LEU A 183 -13.22 -18.63 -7.72
CA LEU A 183 -11.77 -18.84 -7.81
C LEU A 183 -11.40 -19.41 -9.17
N ASP A 184 -12.18 -20.35 -9.71
CA ASP A 184 -11.99 -20.90 -11.06
C ASP A 184 -12.01 -19.79 -12.12
N LYS A 185 -12.95 -18.84 -11.98
CA LYS A 185 -13.04 -17.68 -12.88
C LYS A 185 -11.83 -16.76 -12.79
N VAL A 186 -11.20 -16.62 -11.63
CA VAL A 186 -9.94 -15.86 -11.48
C VAL A 186 -8.77 -16.63 -12.08
N ALA A 187 -8.67 -17.93 -11.80
CA ALA A 187 -7.58 -18.77 -12.29
C ALA A 187 -7.54 -18.82 -13.83
N THR A 188 -8.70 -18.80 -14.48
CA THR A 188 -8.85 -18.84 -15.96
C THR A 188 -8.85 -17.47 -16.64
N TYR A 189 -8.71 -16.37 -15.88
CA TYR A 189 -8.75 -15.03 -16.45
C TYR A 189 -7.41 -14.64 -17.08
N SER A 190 -7.39 -14.50 -18.41
CA SER A 190 -6.15 -14.32 -19.19
C SER A 190 -5.46 -12.97 -19.00
N LYS A 191 -6.18 -11.93 -18.55
CA LYS A 191 -5.61 -10.59 -18.36
C LYS A 191 -4.88 -10.41 -17.02
N LEU A 192 -5.03 -11.35 -16.09
CA LEU A 192 -4.28 -11.33 -14.82
C LEU A 192 -2.99 -12.12 -15.00
N ASP A 193 -1.86 -11.52 -14.62
CA ASP A 193 -0.62 -12.27 -14.46
C ASP A 193 -0.68 -13.24 -13.27
N ASP A 194 0.28 -14.15 -13.21
CA ASP A 194 0.32 -15.19 -12.20
C ASP A 194 0.62 -14.65 -10.78
N TRP A 195 1.25 -13.48 -10.68
CA TRP A 195 1.51 -12.81 -9.41
C TRP A 195 0.20 -12.30 -8.78
N TYR A 196 -0.67 -11.66 -9.56
CA TYR A 196 -1.98 -11.24 -9.06
C TYR A 196 -2.87 -12.45 -8.73
N LYS A 197 -2.87 -13.51 -9.56
CA LYS A 197 -3.62 -14.75 -9.25
C LYS A 197 -3.19 -15.36 -7.92
N ALA A 198 -1.89 -15.34 -7.60
CA ALA A 198 -1.38 -15.80 -6.31
C ALA A 198 -1.94 -14.98 -5.13
N ASN A 199 -2.06 -13.65 -5.28
CA ASN A 199 -2.66 -12.78 -4.27
C ASN A 199 -4.15 -13.10 -4.01
N TYR A 200 -4.91 -13.47 -5.04
CA TYR A 200 -6.30 -13.91 -4.86
C TYR A 200 -6.39 -15.23 -4.07
N LEU A 201 -5.51 -16.19 -4.34
CA LEU A 201 -5.45 -17.47 -3.61
C LEU A 201 -5.11 -17.29 -2.13
N LEU A 202 -4.17 -16.40 -1.81
CA LEU A 202 -3.80 -16.04 -0.43
C LEU A 202 -4.99 -15.57 0.41
N GLU A 203 -5.93 -14.87 -0.21
CA GLU A 203 -7.06 -14.29 0.50
C GLU A 203 -8.17 -15.29 0.83
N VAL A 204 -8.15 -16.43 0.14
CA VAL A 204 -9.14 -17.50 0.25
C VAL A 204 -8.58 -18.79 0.83
N GLU A 205 -7.42 -18.73 1.50
CA GLU A 205 -6.84 -19.86 2.27
C GLU A 205 -7.82 -20.54 3.24
N PHE A 206 -8.87 -19.83 3.70
CA PHE A 206 -9.90 -20.43 4.55
C PHE A 206 -10.61 -21.62 3.88
N LEU A 207 -10.61 -21.69 2.54
CA LEU A 207 -11.15 -22.80 1.76
C LEU A 207 -10.40 -24.11 2.00
N ILE A 208 -9.11 -24.07 2.38
CA ILE A 208 -8.29 -25.25 2.68
C ILE A 208 -8.94 -26.13 3.74
N ARG A 209 -9.75 -25.56 4.65
CA ARG A 209 -10.45 -26.31 5.70
C ARG A 209 -11.62 -27.16 5.22
N HIS A 210 -12.23 -26.79 4.10
CA HIS A 210 -13.51 -27.37 3.67
C HIS A 210 -13.47 -27.92 2.23
N LYS A 211 -12.53 -27.46 1.42
CA LYS A 211 -12.36 -27.78 -0.01
C LYS A 211 -10.87 -27.89 -0.35
N THR A 212 -10.16 -28.73 0.39
CA THR A 212 -8.69 -28.85 0.31
C THR A 212 -8.22 -29.21 -1.10
N GLU A 213 -8.79 -30.27 -1.71
CA GLU A 213 -8.36 -30.75 -3.03
C GLU A 213 -8.62 -29.75 -4.15
N GLU A 214 -9.83 -29.18 -4.17
CA GLU A 214 -10.22 -28.16 -5.17
C GLU A 214 -9.31 -26.93 -5.08
N TYR A 215 -8.99 -26.47 -3.86
CA TYR A 215 -8.06 -25.36 -3.66
C TYR A 215 -6.63 -25.70 -4.10
N LEU A 216 -6.16 -26.92 -3.85
CA LEU A 216 -4.82 -27.38 -4.28
C LEU A 216 -4.72 -27.48 -5.81
N ASN A 217 -5.81 -27.78 -6.53
CA ASN A 217 -5.81 -27.77 -8.00
C ASN A 217 -5.40 -26.40 -8.58
N HIS A 218 -5.79 -25.30 -7.92
CA HIS A 218 -5.41 -23.95 -8.36
C HIS A 218 -3.97 -23.59 -8.01
N ILE A 219 -3.45 -24.11 -6.90
CA ILE A 219 -2.07 -23.88 -6.46
C ILE A 219 -1.09 -24.64 -7.34
N ASP A 220 -1.40 -25.88 -7.70
CA ASP A 220 -0.49 -26.73 -8.48
C ASP A 220 -0.10 -26.06 -9.82
N ASN A 221 -1.04 -25.29 -10.40
CA ASN A 221 -0.89 -24.55 -11.66
C ASN A 221 -0.09 -23.24 -11.54
N LEU A 222 0.26 -22.76 -10.34
CA LEU A 222 1.03 -21.52 -10.16
C LEU A 222 2.48 -21.79 -9.75
N TYR A 223 3.40 -20.96 -10.23
CA TYR A 223 4.84 -21.16 -10.11
C TYR A 223 5.41 -21.09 -8.66
N ASN A 224 4.62 -20.72 -7.64
CA ASN A 224 5.15 -20.48 -6.29
C ASN A 224 4.21 -20.95 -5.16
N LEU A 225 4.70 -21.86 -4.31
CA LEU A 225 3.99 -22.46 -3.16
C LEU A 225 4.17 -21.68 -1.84
N SER A 226 5.00 -20.64 -1.79
CA SER A 226 5.43 -19.94 -0.56
C SER A 226 4.34 -19.15 0.19
N PHE A 227 3.06 -19.37 -0.14
CA PHE A 227 1.93 -18.53 0.24
C PHE A 227 1.08 -19.08 1.41
N LEU A 228 1.18 -20.37 1.75
CA LEU A 228 0.34 -20.94 2.82
C LEU A 228 0.82 -20.49 4.22
N LYS A 229 -0.09 -20.35 5.19
CA LYS A 229 0.27 -20.16 6.62
C LYS A 229 0.56 -21.48 7.33
N ARG A 230 1.39 -21.47 8.38
CA ARG A 230 1.77 -22.64 9.21
C ARG A 230 0.61 -23.60 9.54
N LYS A 231 -0.53 -23.05 9.99
CA LYS A 231 -1.73 -23.83 10.37
C LYS A 231 -2.37 -24.56 9.18
N HIS A 232 -2.29 -24.00 7.98
CA HIS A 232 -2.84 -24.61 6.76
C HIS A 232 -1.88 -25.66 6.21
N VAL A 233 -0.57 -25.45 6.31
CA VAL A 233 0.43 -26.47 6.00
C VAL A 233 0.24 -27.72 6.86
N GLN A 234 0.04 -27.56 8.17
CA GLN A 234 -0.27 -28.68 9.07
C GLN A 234 -1.54 -29.44 8.63
N LEU A 235 -2.56 -28.71 8.19
CA LEU A 235 -3.81 -29.32 7.73
C LEU A 235 -3.59 -30.08 6.43
N VAL A 236 -2.97 -29.46 5.42
CA VAL A 236 -2.72 -30.10 4.13
C VAL A 236 -1.80 -31.31 4.26
N MET A 237 -0.75 -31.24 5.08
CA MET A 237 0.13 -32.40 5.34
C MET A 237 -0.59 -33.55 6.04
N LYS A 238 -1.63 -33.28 6.85
CA LYS A 238 -2.48 -34.34 7.41
C LYS A 238 -3.45 -34.95 6.38
N THR A 239 -3.91 -34.14 5.43
CA THR A 239 -5.02 -34.52 4.53
C THR A 239 -4.53 -35.09 3.20
N CYS A 240 -3.50 -34.49 2.59
CA CYS A 240 -2.98 -34.84 1.26
C CYS A 240 -1.42 -34.88 1.22
N PRO A 241 -0.72 -35.61 2.12
CA PRO A 241 0.74 -35.57 2.25
C PRO A 241 1.49 -36.00 0.99
N ARG A 242 0.98 -36.99 0.24
CA ARG A 242 1.64 -37.49 -0.98
C ARG A 242 1.62 -36.46 -2.11
N ARG A 243 0.51 -35.74 -2.29
CA ARG A 243 0.33 -34.70 -3.33
C ARG A 243 1.27 -33.52 -3.09
N ILE A 244 1.20 -32.98 -1.87
CA ILE A 244 2.34 -32.58 -1.04
C ILE A 244 3.73 -32.80 -1.64
N LEU A 245 4.31 -33.90 -1.18
CA LEU A 245 5.69 -34.32 -1.38
C LEU A 245 6.04 -34.55 -2.86
N ASN A 246 5.10 -34.99 -3.68
CA ASN A 246 5.32 -35.27 -5.10
C ASN A 246 5.44 -33.99 -5.95
N ASN A 247 4.65 -32.95 -5.65
CA ASN A 247 4.69 -31.65 -6.34
C ASN A 247 5.75 -30.69 -5.76
N LEU A 248 6.53 -31.12 -4.75
CA LEU A 248 7.47 -30.23 -4.07
C LEU A 248 8.62 -29.73 -4.96
N GLY A 249 9.12 -30.49 -5.96
CA GLY A 249 10.01 -30.05 -7.06
C GLY A 249 10.97 -28.85 -6.86
N TYR A 250 11.24 -28.05 -7.91
CA TYR A 250 11.96 -26.75 -7.85
C TYR A 250 11.42 -25.78 -6.77
N ARG A 251 10.21 -26.06 -6.26
CA ARG A 251 9.48 -25.28 -5.26
C ARG A 251 9.92 -25.59 -3.81
N VAL A 252 10.80 -26.58 -3.59
CA VAL A 252 11.23 -27.08 -2.27
C VAL A 252 11.94 -26.00 -1.44
N MET A 253 13.01 -25.39 -1.96
CA MET A 253 13.89 -24.54 -1.14
C MET A 253 13.20 -23.25 -0.68
N HIS A 254 12.49 -22.56 -1.58
CA HIS A 254 11.68 -21.40 -1.23
C HIS A 254 10.55 -21.72 -0.24
N SER A 255 9.94 -22.91 -0.36
CA SER A 255 8.89 -23.37 0.57
C SER A 255 9.48 -23.76 1.93
N LEU A 256 10.62 -24.46 1.98
CA LEU A 256 11.29 -24.85 3.23
C LEU A 256 11.78 -23.63 4.02
N VAL A 257 12.30 -22.59 3.35
CA VAL A 257 12.65 -21.28 3.95
C VAL A 257 11.43 -20.63 4.63
N ALA A 258 10.23 -20.76 4.04
CA ALA A 258 9.01 -20.17 4.59
C ALA A 258 8.37 -21.00 5.74
N TYR A 259 8.58 -22.32 5.78
CA TYR A 259 7.83 -23.23 6.66
C TYR A 259 8.58 -23.77 7.87
N ASP A 260 9.92 -23.78 7.83
CA ASP A 260 10.99 -23.92 8.83
C ASP A 260 10.80 -24.76 10.11
N SER A 261 9.65 -25.42 10.30
CA SER A 261 9.37 -26.33 11.42
C SER A 261 8.12 -27.18 11.19
N ALA A 262 7.11 -26.67 10.49
CA ALA A 262 5.81 -27.33 10.38
C ALA A 262 5.75 -28.39 9.27
N LEU A 263 6.37 -28.19 8.12
CA LEU A 263 6.42 -29.18 7.04
C LEU A 263 7.27 -30.40 7.47
N ILE A 264 8.45 -30.12 8.01
CA ILE A 264 9.48 -31.10 8.37
C ILE A 264 9.01 -32.02 9.51
N GLN A 265 8.06 -31.61 10.35
CA GLN A 265 7.48 -32.46 11.40
C GLN A 265 6.64 -33.64 10.87
N TYR A 266 6.15 -33.55 9.63
CA TYR A 266 5.31 -34.58 9.00
C TYR A 266 6.06 -35.39 7.95
N MET A 267 7.39 -35.25 7.91
CA MET A 267 8.27 -35.97 6.98
C MET A 267 9.16 -36.93 7.77
N ASP A 268 9.33 -38.14 7.27
CA ASP A 268 10.33 -39.06 7.79
C ASP A 268 11.76 -38.65 7.35
N LYS A 269 12.76 -39.19 8.04
CA LYS A 269 14.18 -38.85 7.82
C LYS A 269 14.65 -39.14 6.38
N GLU A 270 14.18 -40.25 5.82
CA GLU A 270 14.48 -40.70 4.45
C GLU A 270 13.91 -39.74 3.41
N SER A 271 12.67 -39.28 3.59
CA SER A 271 12.00 -38.30 2.75
C SER A 271 12.72 -36.95 2.78
N ILE A 272 13.18 -36.51 3.96
CA ILE A 272 13.99 -35.28 4.11
C ILE A 272 15.31 -35.43 3.35
N LYS A 273 16.02 -36.56 3.52
CA LYS A 273 17.27 -36.86 2.80
C LYS A 273 17.08 -36.82 1.28
N LYS A 274 16.10 -37.56 0.76
CA LYS A 274 15.79 -37.62 -0.69
C LYS A 274 15.48 -36.26 -1.28
N ILE A 275 14.71 -35.44 -0.57
CA ILE A 275 14.35 -34.09 -1.03
C ILE A 275 15.57 -33.16 -1.04
N LEU A 276 16.40 -33.18 0.00
CA LEU A 276 17.62 -32.36 0.06
C LEU A 276 18.63 -32.76 -1.03
N LEU A 277 18.84 -34.06 -1.26
CA LEU A 277 19.70 -34.56 -2.33
C LEU A 277 19.18 -34.20 -3.72
N LYS A 278 17.87 -34.30 -3.94
CA LYS A 278 17.24 -33.87 -5.20
C LYS A 278 17.41 -32.37 -5.43
N CYS A 279 17.39 -31.55 -4.37
CA CYS A 279 17.64 -30.10 -4.47
C CYS A 279 19.09 -29.78 -4.81
N SER A 280 20.06 -30.51 -4.25
CA SER A 280 21.48 -30.31 -4.55
C SER A 280 21.86 -30.65 -6.00
N GLN A 281 21.00 -31.36 -6.73
CA GLN A 281 21.23 -31.80 -8.12
C GLN A 281 20.61 -30.86 -9.16
N GLN A 282 19.96 -29.75 -8.77
CA GLN A 282 19.32 -28.82 -9.70
C GLN A 282 20.22 -27.60 -9.97
N GLU A 283 20.50 -27.32 -11.25
CA GLU A 283 21.46 -26.29 -11.71
C GLU A 283 21.04 -24.83 -11.38
N ASP A 284 19.77 -24.57 -11.07
CA ASP A 284 19.20 -23.21 -10.88
C ASP A 284 19.03 -22.76 -9.41
N VAL A 285 19.67 -23.41 -8.43
CA VAL A 285 19.53 -23.02 -7.01
C VAL A 285 20.74 -22.16 -6.58
N PRO A 286 20.67 -20.82 -6.65
CA PRO A 286 21.76 -19.98 -6.15
C PRO A 286 21.92 -20.20 -4.64
N ILE A 287 23.09 -20.65 -4.18
CA ILE A 287 23.41 -20.87 -2.77
C ILE A 287 23.58 -19.50 -2.08
N ASN A 288 22.47 -18.82 -1.81
CA ASN A 288 22.41 -17.63 -0.97
C ASN A 288 22.53 -17.99 0.52
N ILE A 289 23.13 -17.11 1.34
CA ILE A 289 23.23 -17.17 2.81
C ILE A 289 21.89 -17.55 3.49
N ARG A 290 20.75 -17.16 2.90
CA ARG A 290 19.41 -17.53 3.41
C ARG A 290 19.12 -19.03 3.40
N TYR A 291 19.76 -19.82 2.54
CA TYR A 291 19.58 -21.28 2.49
C TYR A 291 20.39 -22.01 3.57
N PHE A 292 21.52 -21.43 4.00
CA PHE A 292 22.33 -21.99 5.08
C PHE A 292 21.57 -22.01 6.42
N ASP A 293 20.85 -20.93 6.74
CA ASP A 293 20.02 -20.85 7.96
C ASP A 293 18.91 -21.91 8.00
N VAL A 294 18.47 -22.41 6.83
CA VAL A 294 17.49 -23.48 6.70
C VAL A 294 18.15 -24.84 6.82
N LEU A 295 19.31 -25.04 6.17
CA LEU A 295 20.09 -26.26 6.29
C LEU A 295 20.50 -26.55 7.75
N VAL A 296 20.98 -25.55 8.49
CA VAL A 296 21.33 -25.66 9.92
C VAL A 296 20.14 -26.14 10.77
N LYS A 297 18.90 -25.83 10.40
CA LYS A 297 17.70 -26.26 11.13
C LYS A 297 17.19 -27.63 10.72
N ILE A 298 17.40 -28.04 9.46
CA ILE A 298 16.89 -29.29 8.90
C ILE A 298 17.87 -30.45 9.10
N LEU A 299 19.17 -30.23 8.87
CA LEU A 299 20.21 -31.26 8.98
C LEU A 299 20.22 -31.98 10.33
N PRO A 300 19.98 -31.31 11.48
CA PRO A 300 19.86 -32.00 12.76
C PRO A 300 18.79 -33.10 12.86
N ARG A 301 17.89 -33.22 11.88
CA ARG A 301 16.81 -34.23 11.86
C ARG A 301 17.13 -35.49 11.05
N ILE A 302 18.20 -35.49 10.27
CA ILE A 302 18.71 -36.70 9.59
C ILE A 302 19.89 -37.29 10.38
N GLU A 303 20.23 -38.55 10.10
CA GLU A 303 21.34 -39.25 10.77
C GLU A 303 22.68 -38.55 10.52
N LEU A 304 23.58 -38.62 11.49
CA LEU A 304 24.86 -37.89 11.45
C LEU A 304 25.69 -38.23 10.20
N SER A 305 25.68 -39.50 9.79
CA SER A 305 26.34 -39.96 8.55
C SER A 305 25.75 -39.32 7.29
N ASP A 306 24.42 -39.17 7.24
CA ASP A 306 23.70 -38.59 6.11
C ASP A 306 23.86 -37.07 6.02
N ARG A 307 24.08 -36.39 7.15
CA ARG A 307 24.32 -34.93 7.18
C ARG A 307 25.54 -34.57 6.36
N ILE A 308 26.60 -35.34 6.51
CA ILE A 308 27.86 -35.12 5.79
C ILE A 308 27.65 -35.36 4.30
N GLU A 309 26.90 -36.39 3.92
CA GLU A 309 26.54 -36.67 2.52
C GLU A 309 25.74 -35.50 1.89
N VAL A 310 24.72 -34.99 2.58
CA VAL A 310 23.91 -33.86 2.10
C VAL A 310 24.74 -32.57 2.03
N LEU A 311 25.57 -32.29 3.04
CA LEU A 311 26.47 -31.14 3.03
C LEU A 311 27.49 -31.23 1.89
N LYS A 312 28.03 -32.42 1.62
CA LYS A 312 28.89 -32.65 0.45
C LYS A 312 28.11 -32.43 -0.85
N ALA A 313 26.88 -32.89 -0.95
CA ALA A 313 26.08 -32.67 -2.16
C ALA A 313 25.79 -31.17 -2.41
N PHE A 314 25.57 -30.36 -1.37
CA PHE A 314 25.33 -28.92 -1.50
C PHE A 314 26.60 -28.08 -1.70
N PHE A 315 27.72 -28.44 -1.08
CA PHE A 315 28.93 -27.62 -1.03
C PHE A 315 30.12 -28.18 -1.82
N VAL A 316 30.08 -29.45 -2.24
CA VAL A 316 31.19 -30.17 -2.88
C VAL A 316 30.84 -30.69 -4.28
N SER A 317 29.56 -30.90 -4.63
CA SER A 317 29.18 -31.52 -5.92
C SER A 317 29.53 -30.71 -7.19
N THR A 318 30.08 -29.50 -7.06
CA THR A 318 30.72 -28.78 -8.17
C THR A 318 32.18 -29.20 -8.44
N ALA A 319 32.79 -30.11 -7.67
CA ALA A 319 34.11 -30.70 -8.01
C ALA A 319 34.33 -32.13 -7.46
N ARG A 320 34.66 -33.06 -8.36
CA ARG A 320 35.03 -34.47 -8.09
C ARG A 320 36.34 -34.57 -7.29
N ILE A 321 36.31 -34.99 -6.02
CA ILE A 321 37.52 -35.47 -5.30
C ILE A 321 37.13 -36.60 -4.32
N ASP A 322 37.79 -37.75 -4.47
CA ASP A 322 37.68 -38.93 -3.60
C ASP A 322 38.29 -38.68 -2.22
N TRP A 323 37.60 -39.15 -1.17
CA TRP A 323 38.00 -38.93 0.22
C TRP A 323 38.72 -40.14 0.81
N GLN A 324 40.02 -39.98 1.08
CA GLN A 324 40.67 -40.59 2.25
C GLN A 324 41.31 -39.45 3.09
N VAL A 325 40.87 -39.34 4.34
CA VAL A 325 41.17 -38.33 5.39
C VAL A 325 42.71 -38.19 5.61
N PRO A 326 43.35 -37.06 6.03
CA PRO A 326 42.88 -35.95 6.90
C PRO A 326 43.02 -34.50 6.39
N ASP A 327 43.55 -34.25 5.19
CA ASP A 327 43.82 -32.88 4.72
C ASP A 327 42.65 -32.20 3.97
N GLY A 328 41.53 -32.90 3.79
CA GLY A 328 40.36 -32.40 3.04
C GLY A 328 39.63 -31.20 3.66
N LEU A 329 39.90 -30.87 4.93
CA LEU A 329 39.34 -29.68 5.58
C LEU A 329 39.91 -28.39 4.99
N ASN A 330 41.21 -28.35 4.68
CA ASN A 330 41.86 -27.14 4.18
C ASN A 330 41.41 -26.74 2.76
N MET A 331 41.15 -27.72 1.89
CA MET A 331 40.58 -27.44 0.55
C MET A 331 39.11 -27.01 0.61
N PHE A 332 38.33 -27.56 1.54
CA PHE A 332 36.95 -27.14 1.77
C PHE A 332 36.86 -25.70 2.31
N PHE A 333 37.83 -25.27 3.14
CA PHE A 333 37.96 -23.88 3.58
C PHE A 333 38.31 -22.90 2.45
N SER A 334 39.07 -23.34 1.44
CA SER A 334 39.38 -22.51 0.27
C SER A 334 38.14 -22.22 -0.57
N ALA A 335 37.32 -23.24 -0.83
CA ALA A 335 36.09 -23.07 -1.60
C ALA A 335 35.07 -22.13 -0.92
N ILE A 336 34.94 -22.17 0.41
CA ILE A 336 34.04 -21.25 1.13
C ILE A 336 34.55 -19.80 1.11
N ASN A 337 35.87 -19.59 1.11
CA ASN A 337 36.46 -18.26 1.02
C ASN A 337 36.28 -17.62 -0.36
N ASP A 338 36.24 -18.42 -1.43
CA ASP A 338 36.07 -17.94 -2.81
C ASP A 338 34.63 -17.45 -3.10
N PHE A 339 33.62 -17.87 -2.31
CA PHE A 339 32.21 -17.52 -2.50
C PHE A 339 31.69 -16.35 -1.64
N ALA A 340 32.52 -15.68 -0.81
CA ALA A 340 32.05 -14.64 0.11
C ALA A 340 32.86 -13.34 0.10
N PRO A 341 32.36 -12.25 -0.51
CA PRO A 341 32.83 -10.90 -0.22
C PRO A 341 32.26 -10.30 1.09
N VAL A 342 31.57 -11.08 1.95
CA VAL A 342 30.75 -10.51 3.03
C VAL A 342 30.95 -11.22 4.37
N ASN A 343 31.70 -10.56 5.26
CA ASN A 343 31.90 -10.81 6.70
C ASN A 343 32.53 -12.16 7.13
N SER A 344 33.65 -12.06 7.86
CA SER A 344 34.33 -13.15 8.60
C SER A 344 33.47 -13.89 9.63
N LEU A 345 32.21 -13.51 9.83
CA LEU A 345 31.24 -14.14 10.72
C LEU A 345 30.68 -15.48 10.20
N CYS A 346 30.70 -15.76 8.89
CA CYS A 346 30.13 -17.00 8.34
C CYS A 346 31.05 -18.23 8.47
N VAL A 347 32.36 -18.03 8.60
CA VAL A 347 33.37 -19.11 8.49
C VAL A 347 33.22 -20.18 9.58
N PHE A 348 32.73 -19.83 10.77
CA PHE A 348 32.58 -20.78 11.88
C PHE A 348 31.18 -21.39 11.98
N ARG A 349 30.17 -20.83 11.30
CA ARG A 349 28.77 -21.27 11.47
C ARG A 349 28.50 -22.70 11.00
N TRP A 350 29.36 -23.30 10.18
CA TRP A 350 29.24 -24.72 9.81
C TRP A 350 29.44 -25.66 11.00
N TYR A 351 30.15 -25.24 12.05
CA TYR A 351 30.23 -26.01 13.28
C TYR A 351 28.84 -26.19 13.94
N GLU A 352 27.85 -25.35 13.61
CA GLU A 352 26.45 -25.54 14.03
C GLU A 352 25.81 -26.81 13.42
N CYS A 353 26.43 -27.42 12.40
CA CYS A 353 25.95 -28.63 11.73
C CYS A 353 26.55 -29.94 12.30
N VAL A 354 27.57 -29.87 13.16
CA VAL A 354 28.23 -31.03 13.79
C VAL A 354 27.82 -31.19 15.26
N THR A 355 28.29 -32.24 15.94
CA THR A 355 28.00 -32.43 17.37
C THR A 355 28.72 -31.40 18.22
N PHE A 356 28.13 -31.06 19.37
CA PHE A 356 28.71 -30.09 20.30
C PHE A 356 30.14 -30.47 20.70
N ASP A 357 30.42 -31.76 20.98
CA ASP A 357 31.76 -32.20 21.42
C ASP A 357 32.83 -31.93 20.36
N VAL A 358 32.50 -32.13 19.08
CA VAL A 358 33.40 -31.86 17.96
C VAL A 358 33.59 -30.35 17.79
N ALA A 359 32.49 -29.60 17.77
CA ALA A 359 32.55 -28.14 17.65
C ALA A 359 33.34 -27.50 18.81
N TYR A 360 33.09 -27.95 20.04
CA TYR A 360 33.77 -27.48 21.25
C TYR A 360 35.27 -27.72 21.16
N ARG A 361 35.70 -28.95 20.91
CA ARG A 361 37.11 -29.31 20.84
C ARG A 361 37.88 -28.53 19.77
N GLU A 362 37.31 -28.36 18.58
CA GLU A 362 38.02 -27.68 17.49
C GLU A 362 37.97 -26.15 17.61
N ILE A 363 36.82 -25.58 18.00
CA ILE A 363 36.73 -24.12 18.18
C ILE A 363 37.59 -23.64 19.35
N THR A 364 37.68 -24.38 20.47
CA THR A 364 38.53 -23.95 21.59
C THR A 364 40.01 -23.90 21.21
N LYS A 365 40.50 -24.86 20.41
CA LYS A 365 41.86 -24.83 19.85
C LYS A 365 42.08 -23.60 18.95
N LEU A 366 41.09 -23.28 18.10
CA LEU A 366 41.17 -22.11 17.23
C LEU A 366 41.21 -20.80 18.04
N ILE A 367 40.41 -20.70 19.11
CA ILE A 367 40.38 -19.54 20.01
C ILE A 367 41.76 -19.30 20.66
N GLU A 368 42.49 -20.36 21.03
CA GLU A 368 43.82 -20.26 21.65
C GLU A 368 44.87 -19.62 20.72
N THR A 369 44.71 -19.81 19.41
CA THR A 369 45.63 -19.29 18.38
C THR A 369 45.19 -17.96 17.75
N GLU A 370 43.95 -17.52 17.98
CA GLU A 370 43.36 -16.35 17.33
C GLU A 370 43.65 -15.04 18.09
N LEU A 371 44.35 -14.11 17.44
CA LEU A 371 44.74 -12.83 18.02
C LEU A 371 43.62 -11.78 17.97
N LYS A 372 42.67 -11.90 17.03
CA LYS A 372 41.59 -10.91 16.83
C LYS A 372 40.41 -11.19 17.77
N ARG A 373 40.14 -10.23 18.66
CA ARG A 373 39.03 -10.29 19.62
C ARG A 373 37.67 -10.56 18.95
N ASP A 374 37.32 -9.84 17.89
CA ASP A 374 36.01 -9.98 17.23
C ASP A 374 35.79 -11.36 16.61
N VAL A 375 36.88 -12.02 16.21
CA VAL A 375 36.85 -13.38 15.66
C VAL A 375 36.61 -14.40 16.80
N ARG A 376 37.33 -14.26 17.93
CA ARG A 376 37.08 -15.07 19.14
C ARG A 376 35.64 -14.92 19.65
N VAL A 377 35.06 -13.70 19.58
CA VAL A 377 33.64 -13.45 19.91
C VAL A 377 32.71 -14.26 19.03
N SER A 378 32.97 -14.29 17.71
CA SER A 378 32.18 -15.04 16.74
C SER A 378 32.26 -16.56 16.98
N MET A 379 33.46 -17.06 17.30
CA MET A 379 33.71 -18.45 17.66
C MET A 379 32.93 -18.87 18.92
N ILE A 380 33.00 -18.09 20.00
CA ILE A 380 32.26 -18.36 21.25
C ILE A 380 30.75 -18.29 21.02
N LYS A 381 30.27 -17.35 20.20
CA LYS A 381 28.86 -17.27 19.81
C LYS A 381 28.42 -18.52 19.05
N THR A 382 29.27 -19.04 18.16
CA THR A 382 29.03 -20.29 17.43
C THR A 382 28.93 -21.47 18.40
N LEU A 383 29.79 -21.56 19.42
CA LEU A 383 29.70 -22.58 20.47
C LEU A 383 28.39 -22.51 21.26
N LEU A 384 27.94 -21.30 21.61
CA LEU A 384 26.63 -21.11 22.24
C LEU A 384 25.45 -21.47 21.32
N ASN A 385 25.61 -21.37 20.00
CA ASN A 385 24.61 -21.85 19.04
C ASN A 385 24.64 -23.38 18.94
N CYS A 386 25.82 -24.01 18.93
CA CYS A 386 25.98 -25.47 18.94
C CYS A 386 25.43 -26.10 20.23
N ALA A 387 25.58 -25.43 21.36
CA ALA A 387 25.01 -25.85 22.64
C ALA A 387 23.47 -25.75 22.66
N ASP A 388 22.88 -24.93 21.77
CA ASP A 388 21.45 -24.63 21.66
C ASP A 388 20.77 -24.35 23.01
N ARG A 389 19.94 -25.29 23.49
CA ARG A 389 19.24 -25.25 24.79
C ARG A 389 19.67 -26.38 25.72
N ASN A 390 20.71 -27.13 25.37
CA ASN A 390 21.24 -28.18 26.23
C ASN A 390 21.97 -27.56 27.43
N PHE A 391 21.51 -27.88 28.63
CA PHE A 391 21.99 -27.28 29.87
C PHE A 391 23.48 -27.58 30.14
N GLU A 392 23.90 -28.83 29.98
CA GLU A 392 25.29 -29.28 30.25
C GLU A 392 26.28 -28.66 29.26
N ASN A 393 25.89 -28.53 27.99
CA ASN A 393 26.73 -27.91 26.97
C ASN A 393 26.87 -26.41 27.21
N ILE A 394 25.77 -25.71 27.58
CA ILE A 394 25.84 -24.29 27.93
C ILE A 394 26.68 -24.08 29.19
N PHE A 395 26.57 -24.95 30.19
CA PHE A 395 27.43 -24.93 31.36
C PHE A 395 28.91 -25.09 30.98
N THR A 396 29.22 -26.03 30.08
CA THR A 396 30.59 -26.24 29.57
C THR A 396 31.15 -24.99 28.87
N VAL A 397 30.34 -24.31 28.04
CA VAL A 397 30.74 -23.04 27.40
C VAL A 397 30.87 -21.89 28.42
N LEU A 398 29.96 -21.78 29.39
CA LEU A 398 30.02 -20.78 30.45
C LEU A 398 31.25 -20.96 31.34
N LYS A 399 31.57 -22.21 31.71
CA LYS A 399 32.77 -22.55 32.48
C LYS A 399 34.03 -22.19 31.69
N TYR A 400 34.11 -22.58 30.42
CA TYR A 400 35.23 -22.20 29.56
C TYR A 400 35.41 -20.68 29.51
N PHE A 401 34.34 -19.93 29.28
CA PHE A 401 34.37 -18.46 29.23
C PHE A 401 34.82 -17.86 30.57
N HIS A 402 34.31 -18.38 31.68
CA HIS A 402 34.70 -17.94 33.02
C HIS A 402 36.20 -18.19 33.25
N ASP A 403 36.71 -19.36 32.91
CA ASP A 403 38.08 -19.75 33.23
C ASP A 403 39.11 -19.04 32.34
N THR A 404 38.75 -18.69 31.09
CA THR A 404 39.69 -18.15 30.08
C THR A 404 39.45 -16.69 29.70
N HIS A 405 38.25 -16.14 29.92
CA HIS A 405 37.83 -14.84 29.38
C HIS A 405 37.17 -13.90 30.42
N ILE A 406 37.24 -14.20 31.73
CA ILE A 406 36.65 -13.36 32.79
C ILE A 406 37.19 -11.92 32.86
N HIS A 407 38.44 -11.72 32.41
CA HIS A 407 39.13 -10.43 32.40
C HIS A 407 38.90 -9.62 31.11
N GLU A 408 38.07 -10.08 30.18
CA GLU A 408 37.71 -9.32 28.98
C GLU A 408 36.87 -8.07 29.30
N LEU A 409 36.77 -7.15 28.33
CA LEU A 409 36.02 -5.90 28.46
C LEU A 409 34.53 -6.13 28.80
N ASN A 410 33.94 -5.24 29.59
CA ASN A 410 32.55 -5.37 30.05
C ASN A 410 31.51 -5.49 28.92
N ASN A 411 31.72 -4.82 27.78
CA ASN A 411 30.83 -4.93 26.62
C ASN A 411 30.77 -6.36 26.06
N PHE A 412 31.90 -7.07 26.08
CA PHE A 412 31.99 -8.44 25.62
C PHE A 412 31.31 -9.41 26.59
N LYS A 413 31.61 -9.29 27.89
CA LYS A 413 30.95 -10.06 28.95
C LYS A 413 29.44 -9.84 28.94
N ALA A 414 29.00 -8.61 28.73
CA ALA A 414 27.59 -8.26 28.60
C ALA A 414 26.92 -8.93 27.39
N ASN A 415 27.58 -8.96 26.22
CA ASN A 415 27.04 -9.65 25.04
C ASN A 415 26.89 -11.16 25.32
N PHE A 416 27.94 -11.79 25.87
CA PHE A 416 27.93 -13.21 26.21
C PHE A 416 26.82 -13.57 27.23
N VAL A 417 26.73 -12.84 28.33
CA VAL A 417 25.69 -13.04 29.36
C VAL A 417 24.28 -12.87 28.78
N ASN A 418 24.07 -11.88 27.91
CA ASN A 418 22.78 -11.71 27.25
C ASN A 418 22.41 -12.91 26.35
N GLN A 419 23.38 -13.52 25.68
CA GLN A 419 23.17 -14.73 24.89
C GLN A 419 22.76 -15.92 25.78
N ILE A 420 23.40 -16.11 26.94
CA ILE A 420 23.03 -17.16 27.90
C ILE A 420 21.60 -16.96 28.44
N LEU A 421 21.29 -15.75 28.94
CA LEU A 421 19.97 -15.41 29.50
C LEU A 421 18.82 -15.51 28.48
N SER A 422 19.14 -15.51 27.18
CA SER A 422 18.16 -15.73 26.12
C SER A 422 17.86 -17.21 25.83
N ARG A 423 18.79 -18.13 26.16
CA ARG A 423 18.71 -19.56 25.85
C ARG A 423 18.16 -20.40 27.00
N VAL A 424 18.54 -20.07 28.24
CA VAL A 424 18.12 -20.80 29.45
C VAL A 424 17.19 -19.93 30.29
N ALA A 425 16.09 -20.52 30.77
CA ALA A 425 15.19 -19.84 31.69
C ALA A 425 15.80 -19.79 33.09
N ILE A 426 15.64 -18.66 33.80
CA ILE A 426 16.30 -18.40 35.10
C ILE A 426 15.98 -19.48 36.15
N ASN A 427 14.77 -20.04 36.13
CA ASN A 427 14.35 -21.11 37.04
C ASN A 427 15.04 -22.46 36.80
N LYS A 428 15.77 -22.62 35.70
CA LYS A 428 16.55 -23.83 35.41
C LYS A 428 18.01 -23.74 35.83
N PHE A 429 18.48 -22.57 36.28
CA PHE A 429 19.87 -22.42 36.72
C PHE A 429 20.02 -23.11 38.07
N ASP A 430 20.87 -24.13 38.13
CA ASP A 430 21.25 -24.74 39.40
C ASP A 430 22.27 -23.85 40.13
N THR A 431 22.61 -24.21 41.37
CA THR A 431 23.54 -23.45 42.20
C THR A 431 24.90 -23.28 41.52
N LYS A 432 25.40 -24.32 40.84
CA LYS A 432 26.72 -24.30 40.18
C LYS A 432 26.76 -23.33 39.01
N MET A 433 25.76 -23.38 38.12
CA MET A 433 25.66 -22.47 36.98
C MET A 433 25.40 -21.04 37.42
N TRP A 434 24.56 -20.85 38.44
CA TRP A 434 24.32 -19.53 39.01
C TRP A 434 25.60 -18.92 39.58
N THR A 435 26.40 -19.67 40.34
CA THR A 435 27.67 -19.15 40.89
C THR A 435 28.61 -18.62 39.80
N LEU A 436 28.76 -19.33 38.68
CA LEU A 436 29.58 -18.86 37.55
C LEU A 436 29.02 -17.58 36.91
N LEU A 437 27.69 -17.50 36.77
CA LEU A 437 27.02 -16.32 36.22
C LEU A 437 27.06 -15.12 37.18
N ASP A 438 26.96 -15.37 38.49
CA ASP A 438 27.03 -14.37 39.54
C ASP A 438 28.45 -13.79 39.67
N ASN A 439 29.48 -14.63 39.51
CA ASN A 439 30.87 -14.19 39.38
C ASN A 439 31.05 -13.27 38.17
N LEU A 440 30.40 -13.56 37.04
CA LEU A 440 30.40 -12.67 35.88
C LEU A 440 29.71 -11.34 36.20
N PHE A 441 28.59 -11.33 36.91
CA PHE A 441 27.94 -10.10 37.38
C PHE A 441 28.84 -9.28 38.31
N CYS A 442 29.56 -9.93 39.23
CA CYS A 442 30.58 -9.30 40.08
C CYS A 442 31.70 -8.67 39.24
N SER A 443 32.23 -9.39 38.25
CA SER A 443 33.30 -8.89 37.36
C SER A 443 32.86 -7.73 36.46
N MET A 444 31.56 -7.57 36.24
CA MET A 444 30.95 -6.48 35.47
C MET A 444 30.49 -5.32 36.37
N ASP A 445 30.90 -5.31 37.64
CA ASP A 445 30.58 -4.28 38.63
C ASP A 445 29.07 -4.09 38.89
N VAL A 446 28.24 -5.13 38.65
CA VAL A 446 26.77 -5.03 38.86
C VAL A 446 26.43 -4.74 40.33
N TYR A 447 27.25 -5.23 41.26
CA TYR A 447 27.11 -5.03 42.70
C TYR A 447 27.79 -3.76 43.25
N LYS A 448 28.42 -2.92 42.42
CA LYS A 448 29.02 -1.64 42.84
C LYS A 448 28.08 -0.46 42.57
N ASN A 449 28.28 0.71 43.17
CA ASN A 449 27.41 1.91 42.98
C ASN A 449 27.43 2.53 41.56
N SER A 450 28.03 1.88 40.56
CA SER A 450 28.02 2.30 39.16
C SER A 450 26.64 2.06 38.48
N SER A 451 26.38 2.76 37.37
CA SER A 451 25.18 2.60 36.56
C SER A 451 25.15 1.21 35.91
N SER A 452 24.51 0.24 36.56
CA SER A 452 24.38 -1.14 36.06
C SER A 452 23.17 -1.31 35.13
N ASN A 453 23.27 -2.25 34.18
CA ASN A 453 22.18 -2.59 33.27
C ASN A 453 20.97 -3.17 34.02
N SER A 454 19.79 -2.57 33.84
CA SER A 454 18.54 -2.96 34.52
C SER A 454 18.17 -4.44 34.36
N LYS A 455 18.52 -5.06 33.23
CA LYS A 455 18.21 -6.48 32.96
C LYS A 455 18.91 -7.44 33.92
N TYR A 456 20.13 -7.12 34.36
CA TYR A 456 20.89 -7.98 35.27
C TYR A 456 20.35 -7.89 36.69
N VAL A 457 19.99 -6.69 37.13
CA VAL A 457 19.29 -6.46 38.40
C VAL A 457 17.98 -7.26 38.45
N GLU A 458 17.17 -7.21 37.40
CA GLU A 458 15.94 -8.01 37.29
C GLU A 458 16.23 -9.51 37.37
N THR A 459 17.27 -9.99 36.68
CA THR A 459 17.65 -11.41 36.65
C THR A 459 18.05 -11.91 38.04
N ILE A 460 18.86 -11.14 38.77
CA ILE A 460 19.29 -11.45 40.14
C ILE A 460 18.08 -11.49 41.08
N ILE A 461 17.18 -10.51 40.99
CA ILE A 461 15.97 -10.46 41.83
C ILE A 461 15.09 -11.69 41.57
N VAL A 462 14.82 -12.01 40.31
CA VAL A 462 14.01 -13.19 39.94
C VAL A 462 14.66 -14.47 40.47
N TYR A 463 15.96 -14.68 40.24
CA TYR A 463 16.65 -15.90 40.70
C TYR A 463 16.63 -16.03 42.23
N LYS A 464 16.93 -14.94 42.97
CA LYS A 464 16.96 -14.97 44.42
C LYS A 464 15.58 -15.27 45.01
N ILE A 465 14.51 -14.66 44.48
CA ILE A 465 13.14 -14.88 44.95
C ILE A 465 12.66 -16.32 44.71
N ILE A 466 12.87 -16.86 43.50
CA ILE A 466 12.37 -18.21 43.18
C ILE A 466 13.09 -19.31 43.98
N HIS A 467 14.32 -19.05 44.44
CA HIS A 467 15.12 -19.96 45.27
C HIS A 467 15.09 -19.61 46.77
N ASP A 468 14.14 -18.78 47.21
CA ASP A 468 13.97 -18.38 48.61
C ASP A 468 15.23 -17.78 49.26
N GLN A 469 16.03 -17.07 48.47
CA GLN A 469 17.24 -16.36 48.90
C GLN A 469 16.96 -14.86 49.09
N ILE A 470 17.66 -14.26 50.05
CA ILE A 470 17.56 -12.83 50.31
C ILE A 470 18.15 -12.04 49.13
N VAL A 471 17.37 -11.07 48.62
CA VAL A 471 17.84 -10.12 47.61
C VAL A 471 18.79 -9.11 48.28
N PRO A 472 20.05 -8.98 47.83
CA PRO A 472 21.00 -8.03 48.41
C PRO A 472 20.49 -6.60 48.33
N GLU A 473 20.71 -5.80 49.39
CA GLU A 473 20.18 -4.43 49.50
C GLU A 473 20.62 -3.53 48.34
N ILE A 474 21.88 -3.64 47.90
CA ILE A 474 22.42 -2.89 46.75
C ILE A 474 21.68 -3.22 45.45
N ILE A 475 21.29 -4.48 45.24
CA ILE A 475 20.49 -4.89 44.08
C ILE A 475 19.05 -4.42 44.25
N GLY A 476 18.51 -4.53 45.46
CA GLY A 476 17.20 -4.01 45.82
C GLY A 476 17.06 -2.52 45.52
N SER A 477 18.01 -1.68 45.95
CA SER A 477 17.98 -0.23 45.78
C SER A 477 18.12 0.21 44.31
N LYS A 478 18.88 -0.54 43.50
CA LYS A 478 19.03 -0.32 42.06
C LYS A 478 17.80 -0.69 41.24
N PHE A 479 16.86 -1.44 41.80
CA PHE A 479 15.66 -1.87 41.09
C PHE A 479 14.69 -0.71 40.85
N LYS A 480 14.64 -0.24 39.60
CA LYS A 480 13.55 0.62 39.12
C LYS A 480 12.32 -0.25 38.90
N PHE A 481 11.23 0.04 39.63
CA PHE A 481 10.05 -0.82 39.64
C PHE A 481 9.53 -1.12 38.23
N LYS A 482 9.38 -2.41 37.96
CA LYS A 482 8.68 -2.97 36.79
C LYS A 482 7.88 -4.16 37.25
N THR A 483 6.82 -4.49 36.53
CA THR A 483 5.96 -5.64 36.86
C THR A 483 6.62 -6.98 36.57
N LEU A 484 7.79 -7.03 35.92
CA LEU A 484 8.49 -8.27 35.54
C LEU A 484 7.63 -9.25 34.71
N LYS A 485 6.62 -8.75 34.00
CA LYS A 485 5.69 -9.56 33.19
C LYS A 485 6.39 -10.43 32.13
N SER A 486 7.58 -10.03 31.67
CA SER A 486 8.40 -10.77 30.72
C SER A 486 8.83 -12.15 31.25
N TYR A 487 8.89 -12.33 32.56
CA TYR A 487 9.25 -13.59 33.21
C TYR A 487 8.04 -14.50 33.47
N LYS A 488 6.83 -13.94 33.55
CA LYS A 488 5.59 -14.65 33.90
C LYS A 488 5.42 -15.96 33.12
N ASN A 489 5.61 -15.94 31.80
CA ASN A 489 5.42 -17.12 30.95
C ASN A 489 6.50 -18.21 31.11
N LYS A 490 7.63 -17.90 31.74
CA LYS A 490 8.75 -18.84 31.94
C LYS A 490 8.69 -19.57 33.30
N LEU A 491 7.81 -19.12 34.19
CA LEU A 491 7.71 -19.57 35.57
C LEU A 491 6.46 -20.42 35.79
N ASN A 492 6.52 -21.33 36.77
CA ASN A 492 5.39 -22.12 37.23
C ASN A 492 4.46 -21.30 38.16
N SER A 493 3.32 -21.85 38.57
CA SER A 493 2.32 -21.12 39.37
C SER A 493 2.84 -20.65 40.73
N GLU A 494 3.67 -21.45 41.40
CA GLU A 494 4.22 -21.12 42.73
C GLU A 494 5.28 -20.02 42.62
N GLU A 495 6.23 -20.17 41.69
CA GLU A 495 7.26 -19.16 41.39
C GLU A 495 6.63 -17.82 41.00
N ARG A 496 5.53 -17.86 40.23
CA ARG A 496 4.79 -16.65 39.86
C ARG A 496 4.22 -15.95 41.10
N GLU A 497 3.68 -16.72 42.04
CA GLU A 497 3.13 -16.17 43.27
C GLU A 497 4.20 -15.52 44.13
N LYS A 498 5.36 -16.17 44.31
CA LYS A 498 6.49 -15.61 45.07
C LYS A 498 6.95 -14.27 44.51
N ILE A 499 7.09 -14.15 43.19
CA ILE A 499 7.48 -12.88 42.56
C ILE A 499 6.39 -11.82 42.71
N PHE A 500 5.14 -12.20 42.49
CA PHE A 500 4.02 -11.28 42.66
C PHE A 500 3.98 -10.71 44.09
N ILE A 501 4.06 -11.57 45.12
CA ILE A 501 4.07 -11.17 46.53
C ILE A 501 5.22 -10.22 46.81
N TYR A 502 6.44 -10.55 46.40
CA TYR A 502 7.61 -9.67 46.59
C TYR A 502 7.40 -8.27 45.97
N LEU A 503 6.90 -8.21 44.73
CA LEU A 503 6.64 -6.95 44.04
C LEU A 503 5.49 -6.17 44.69
N TYR A 504 4.45 -6.88 45.12
CA TYR A 504 3.28 -6.31 45.78
C TYR A 504 3.64 -5.72 47.13
N ASP A 505 4.29 -6.48 48.01
CA ASP A 505 4.72 -6.03 49.34
C ASP A 505 5.63 -4.81 49.26
N ARG A 506 6.51 -4.79 48.25
CA ARG A 506 7.38 -3.65 48.00
C ARG A 506 6.61 -2.40 47.60
N GLN A 507 5.55 -2.52 46.79
CA GLN A 507 4.69 -1.38 46.44
C GLN A 507 3.79 -0.95 47.59
N ILE A 508 3.27 -1.89 48.38
CA ILE A 508 2.35 -1.61 49.47
C ILE A 508 3.03 -0.89 50.63
N LYS A 509 4.26 -1.28 51.01
CA LYS A 509 5.07 -0.54 52.00
C LYS A 509 5.18 0.95 51.65
N ASP A 510 5.25 1.23 50.36
CA ASP A 510 5.36 2.57 49.79
C ASP A 510 4.02 3.35 49.75
N ILE A 511 2.89 2.67 49.92
CA ILE A 511 1.51 3.20 49.88
C ILE A 511 0.89 3.32 51.27
N GLU A 512 1.22 2.41 52.21
CA GLU A 512 0.60 2.35 53.54
C GLU A 512 0.96 3.52 54.46
N TYR A 513 2.20 4.01 54.42
CA TYR A 513 2.75 4.93 55.44
C TYR A 513 2.84 6.40 55.02
N LYS A 514 2.24 6.80 53.89
CA LYS A 514 2.35 8.17 53.38
C LYS A 514 1.11 9.01 53.67
N THR A 515 1.23 9.91 54.65
CA THR A 515 0.35 11.08 54.74
C THR A 515 0.68 12.05 53.62
N ILE A 516 -0.31 12.37 52.79
CA ILE A 516 -0.15 13.26 51.63
C ILE A 516 -0.40 14.70 52.08
N THR A 517 0.65 15.52 52.09
CA THR A 517 0.61 16.91 52.57
C THR A 517 0.85 17.94 51.46
N SER A 518 1.49 17.53 50.36
CA SER A 518 1.77 18.37 49.18
C SER A 518 1.24 17.77 47.86
N GLU A 519 1.16 18.59 46.81
CA GLU A 519 0.71 18.17 45.48
C GLU A 519 1.70 17.21 44.81
N GLU A 520 3.01 17.41 44.98
CA GLU A 520 4.06 16.53 44.48
C GLU A 520 3.97 15.13 45.11
N GLU A 521 3.73 15.06 46.42
CA GLU A 521 3.49 13.81 47.13
C GLU A 521 2.27 13.07 46.58
N PHE A 522 1.20 13.82 46.25
CA PHE A 522 0.00 13.25 45.64
C PHE A 522 0.28 12.69 44.24
N LYS A 523 1.00 13.42 43.39
CA LYS A 523 1.41 12.93 42.05
C LYS A 523 2.24 11.64 42.16
N MET A 524 3.18 11.59 43.10
CA MET A 524 3.97 10.36 43.37
C MET A 524 3.09 9.21 43.88
N PHE A 525 2.11 9.50 44.73
CA PHE A 525 1.19 8.50 45.27
C PHE A 525 0.28 7.91 44.19
N VAL A 526 -0.32 8.77 43.35
CA VAL A 526 -1.10 8.34 42.18
C VAL A 526 -0.25 7.44 41.29
N LYS A 527 1.00 7.84 41.01
CA LYS A 527 1.89 7.04 40.16
C LYS A 527 2.18 5.65 40.75
N ARG A 528 2.33 5.53 42.06
CA ARG A 528 2.53 4.25 42.76
C ARG A 528 1.29 3.36 42.69
N LEU A 529 0.09 3.94 42.87
CA LEU A 529 -1.16 3.21 42.69
C LEU A 529 -1.34 2.72 41.25
N GLU A 530 -1.00 3.52 40.24
CA GLU A 530 -1.01 3.10 38.84
C GLU A 530 -0.12 1.88 38.60
N LEU A 531 1.11 1.91 39.11
CA LEU A 531 2.06 0.82 38.99
C LEU A 531 1.57 -0.45 39.70
N THR A 532 0.89 -0.28 40.84
CA THR A 532 0.28 -1.39 41.59
C THR A 532 -0.90 -2.01 40.84
N LEU A 533 -1.79 -1.19 40.27
CA LEU A 533 -2.87 -1.69 39.42
C LEU A 533 -2.35 -2.37 38.14
N GLN A 534 -1.26 -1.84 37.56
CA GLN A 534 -0.58 -2.46 36.44
C GLN A 534 0.04 -3.81 36.83
N LEU A 535 0.60 -3.94 38.04
CA LEU A 535 1.08 -5.21 38.59
C LEU A 535 -0.07 -6.21 38.71
N LEU A 536 -1.20 -5.83 39.32
CA LEU A 536 -2.37 -6.71 39.40
C LEU A 536 -2.83 -7.18 38.01
N ALA A 537 -2.89 -6.26 37.05
CA ALA A 537 -3.31 -6.57 35.68
C ALA A 537 -2.32 -7.49 34.95
N ASP A 538 -1.01 -7.19 35.01
CA ASP A 538 0.03 -7.98 34.35
C ASP A 538 0.13 -9.40 34.93
N TRP A 539 -0.27 -9.60 36.19
CA TRP A 539 -0.27 -10.90 36.89
C TRP A 539 -1.64 -11.57 37.01
N ASP A 540 -2.64 -11.10 36.26
CA ASP A 540 -4.02 -11.65 36.23
C ASP A 540 -4.74 -11.72 37.58
N LYS A 541 -4.42 -10.80 38.50
CA LYS A 541 -5.05 -10.71 39.82
C LYS A 541 -6.36 -9.93 39.74
N ASP A 542 -7.39 -10.37 40.47
CA ASP A 542 -8.64 -9.61 40.59
C ASP A 542 -8.51 -8.55 41.68
N ILE A 543 -8.98 -7.33 41.40
CA ILE A 543 -8.87 -6.19 42.31
C ILE A 543 -9.70 -6.39 43.59
N THR A 544 -10.73 -7.24 43.54
CA THR A 544 -11.54 -7.58 44.71
C THR A 544 -10.76 -8.33 45.79
N GLY A 545 -9.66 -9.01 45.43
CA GLY A 545 -8.75 -9.63 46.39
C GLY A 545 -7.88 -8.62 47.14
N TYR A 546 -7.92 -7.34 46.77
CA TYR A 546 -7.05 -6.29 47.30
C TYR A 546 -7.86 -5.04 47.71
N PRO A 547 -8.77 -5.15 48.70
CA PRO A 547 -9.67 -4.06 49.09
C PRO A 547 -8.95 -2.79 49.55
N MET A 548 -7.75 -2.93 50.11
CA MET A 548 -6.91 -1.81 50.51
C MET A 548 -6.59 -0.86 49.33
N ILE A 549 -6.33 -1.41 48.13
CA ILE A 549 -6.10 -0.60 46.92
C ILE A 549 -7.35 0.18 46.53
N LEU A 550 -8.53 -0.46 46.60
CA LEU A 550 -9.80 0.23 46.32
C LEU A 550 -10.02 1.39 47.29
N ASN A 551 -9.77 1.18 48.58
CA ASN A 551 -9.87 2.22 49.60
C ASN A 551 -8.90 3.39 49.33
N LYS A 552 -7.65 3.09 48.94
CA LYS A 552 -6.67 4.12 48.58
C LYS A 552 -7.03 4.91 47.32
N ILE A 553 -7.70 4.30 46.35
CA ILE A 553 -8.24 5.02 45.18
C ILE A 553 -9.37 5.98 45.61
N THR A 554 -10.27 5.54 46.49
CA THR A 554 -11.32 6.39 47.07
C THR A 554 -10.75 7.54 47.89
N GLU A 555 -9.67 7.28 48.64
CA GLU A 555 -8.89 8.30 49.34
C GLU A 555 -8.32 9.33 48.35
N CYS A 556 -7.71 8.89 47.23
CA CYS A 556 -7.24 9.80 46.18
C CYS A 556 -8.34 10.70 45.63
N ILE A 557 -9.51 10.14 45.35
CA ILE A 557 -10.67 10.89 44.85
C ILE A 557 -11.08 11.96 45.88
N THR A 558 -11.08 11.60 47.16
CA THR A 558 -11.48 12.49 48.27
C THR A 558 -10.47 13.62 48.45
N ILE A 559 -9.18 13.30 48.48
CA ILE A 559 -8.08 14.26 48.59
C ILE A 559 -8.11 15.26 47.43
N LYS A 560 -8.24 14.77 46.19
CA LYS A 560 -8.33 15.62 44.98
C LYS A 560 -9.51 16.60 45.08
N LYS A 561 -10.66 16.14 45.59
CA LYS A 561 -11.86 16.98 45.79
C LYS A 561 -11.69 18.02 46.90
N GLN A 562 -11.10 17.65 48.03
CA GLN A 562 -11.01 18.52 49.21
C GLN A 562 -9.92 19.59 49.06
N LYS A 563 -8.74 19.21 48.54
CA LYS A 563 -7.58 20.10 48.47
C LYS A 563 -7.55 20.99 47.24
N CYS A 564 -8.42 20.74 46.26
CA CYS A 564 -8.45 21.45 44.97
C CYS A 564 -7.08 21.47 44.25
N TRP A 565 -6.24 20.47 44.50
CA TRP A 565 -4.97 20.30 43.79
C TRP A 565 -5.23 20.16 42.29
N ALA A 566 -4.24 20.60 41.51
CA ALA A 566 -4.41 20.96 40.11
C ALA A 566 -5.25 19.94 39.32
N MET A 567 -6.20 20.46 38.52
CA MET A 567 -7.14 19.65 37.74
C MET A 567 -6.45 18.73 36.72
N ASP A 568 -5.18 19.00 36.38
CA ASP A 568 -4.36 18.27 35.42
C ASP A 568 -3.86 16.91 35.92
N ILE A 569 -4.00 16.59 37.22
CA ILE A 569 -3.63 15.26 37.74
C ILE A 569 -4.64 14.22 37.26
N ASP A 570 -4.27 13.49 36.21
CA ASP A 570 -5.11 12.50 35.57
C ASP A 570 -5.27 11.24 36.45
N LEU A 571 -6.52 10.90 36.77
CA LEU A 571 -6.89 9.66 37.48
C LEU A 571 -7.50 8.61 36.53
N SER A 572 -7.58 8.90 35.22
CA SER A 572 -8.27 8.07 34.24
C SER A 572 -7.60 6.72 34.05
N THR A 573 -6.30 6.64 34.33
CA THR A 573 -5.51 5.40 34.33
C THR A 573 -6.14 4.35 35.24
N PHE A 574 -6.58 4.72 36.45
CA PHE A 574 -7.25 3.81 37.39
C PHE A 574 -8.49 3.15 36.76
N TYR A 575 -9.27 3.92 36.00
CA TYR A 575 -10.50 3.45 35.36
C TYR A 575 -10.26 2.65 34.06
N ASN A 576 -9.11 2.87 33.40
CA ASN A 576 -8.84 2.38 32.05
C ASN A 576 -7.93 1.15 31.97
N ILE A 577 -7.22 0.77 33.04
CA ILE A 577 -6.32 -0.40 33.04
C ILE A 577 -7.05 -1.70 32.65
N ARG A 578 -8.22 -1.99 33.24
CA ARG A 578 -9.00 -3.20 32.91
C ARG A 578 -10.49 -2.89 32.84
N LYS A 579 -11.11 -3.20 31.69
CA LYS A 579 -12.54 -2.94 31.45
C LYS A 579 -13.47 -3.56 32.51
N GLN A 580 -13.12 -4.74 33.02
CA GLN A 580 -13.91 -5.47 34.03
C GLN A 580 -13.97 -4.75 35.39
N TRP A 581 -12.96 -3.94 35.74
CA TRP A 581 -12.90 -3.24 37.02
C TRP A 581 -13.78 -1.99 37.08
N ARG A 582 -14.16 -1.44 35.92
CA ARG A 582 -14.98 -0.22 35.81
C ARG A 582 -16.28 -0.24 36.60
N ARG A 583 -16.86 -1.42 36.82
CA ARG A 583 -18.08 -1.58 37.61
C ARG A 583 -17.90 -1.19 39.08
N TYR A 584 -16.72 -1.43 39.65
CA TYR A 584 -16.39 -1.08 41.04
C TYR A 584 -16.10 0.40 41.22
N PHE A 585 -15.90 1.12 40.11
CA PHE A 585 -15.62 2.55 40.07
C PHE A 585 -16.80 3.35 39.51
N PHE A 586 -17.98 2.76 39.33
CA PHE A 586 -19.09 3.40 38.63
C PHE A 586 -19.51 4.71 39.32
N ASP A 587 -19.70 4.67 40.63
CA ASP A 587 -20.14 5.83 41.43
C ASP A 587 -19.15 7.00 41.39
N HIS A 588 -17.89 6.73 41.07
CA HIS A 588 -16.83 7.75 40.95
C HIS A 588 -16.34 7.93 39.51
N SER A 589 -17.05 7.36 38.54
CA SER A 589 -16.58 7.28 37.15
C SER A 589 -16.41 8.65 36.48
N LEU A 590 -17.24 9.64 36.83
CA LEU A 590 -17.13 11.01 36.31
C LEU A 590 -15.91 11.76 36.85
N VAL A 591 -15.44 11.44 38.07
CA VAL A 591 -14.23 12.03 38.65
C VAL A 591 -12.99 11.35 38.10
N LEU A 592 -13.03 10.03 37.98
CA LEU A 592 -11.90 9.24 37.51
C LEU A 592 -11.66 9.45 36.02
N ASN A 593 -12.70 9.47 35.20
CA ASN A 593 -12.58 9.59 33.75
C ASN A 593 -13.73 10.43 33.15
N PRO A 594 -13.68 11.76 33.29
CA PRO A 594 -14.69 12.68 32.76
C PRO A 594 -14.71 12.63 31.23
N SER A 595 -15.54 11.76 30.66
CA SER A 595 -15.58 11.51 29.21
C SER A 595 -16.99 11.26 28.70
N LYS A 596 -17.21 11.45 27.39
CA LYS A 596 -18.47 11.15 26.71
C LYS A 596 -19.00 9.74 26.97
N HIS A 597 -18.09 8.76 27.10
CA HIS A 597 -18.47 7.37 27.31
C HIS A 597 -19.03 7.15 28.71
N VAL A 598 -18.45 7.82 29.70
CA VAL A 598 -18.95 7.82 31.07
C VAL A 598 -20.28 8.55 31.16
N LEU A 599 -20.44 9.73 30.54
CA LEU A 599 -21.74 10.44 30.48
C LEU A 599 -22.86 9.57 29.89
N LEU A 600 -22.57 8.85 28.80
CA LEU A 600 -23.54 7.90 28.22
C LEU A 600 -23.87 6.74 29.16
N ASN A 601 -22.91 6.29 29.95
CA ASN A 601 -23.13 5.21 30.91
C ASN A 601 -23.94 5.71 32.11
N VAL A 602 -23.65 6.91 32.59
CA VAL A 602 -24.39 7.61 33.64
C VAL A 602 -25.85 7.78 33.23
N ILE A 603 -26.15 8.37 32.07
CA ILE A 603 -27.55 8.52 31.59
C ILE A 603 -28.26 7.16 31.43
N LYS A 604 -27.52 6.08 31.16
CA LYS A 604 -28.10 4.73 31.06
C LYS A 604 -28.45 4.10 32.39
N HIS A 605 -27.69 4.38 33.44
CA HIS A 605 -27.73 3.63 34.71
C HIS A 605 -28.17 4.47 35.92
N ASP A 606 -27.80 5.75 35.98
CA ASP A 606 -28.29 6.70 36.98
C ASP A 606 -28.09 8.14 36.48
N SER A 607 -29.13 8.80 35.97
CA SER A 607 -29.00 10.18 35.48
C SER A 607 -28.77 11.21 36.59
N ASN A 608 -29.09 10.88 37.86
CA ASN A 608 -28.97 11.83 38.97
C ASN A 608 -27.50 12.16 39.27
N MET A 609 -26.58 11.28 38.92
CA MET A 609 -25.14 11.55 39.02
C MET A 609 -24.71 12.76 38.20
N LEU A 610 -25.43 13.13 37.13
CA LEU A 610 -25.09 14.34 36.36
C LEU A 610 -25.20 15.61 37.22
N ASN A 611 -26.19 15.64 38.13
CA ASN A 611 -26.38 16.76 39.04
C ASN A 611 -25.39 16.67 40.22
N MET A 612 -25.12 15.46 40.73
CA MET A 612 -24.14 15.25 41.81
C MET A 612 -22.71 15.67 41.41
N TYR A 613 -22.36 15.49 40.13
CA TYR A 613 -21.03 15.79 39.57
C TYR A 613 -21.07 16.96 38.57
N GLN A 614 -21.86 18.00 38.89
CA GLN A 614 -22.09 19.14 37.98
C GLN A 614 -20.79 19.83 37.54
N LYS A 615 -19.76 19.88 38.40
CA LYS A 615 -18.45 20.48 38.09
C LYS A 615 -17.74 19.69 36.99
N GLU A 616 -17.66 18.37 37.13
CA GLU A 616 -17.05 17.48 36.14
C GLU A 616 -17.87 17.45 34.85
N VAL A 617 -19.20 17.46 34.94
CA VAL A 617 -20.09 17.52 33.78
C VAL A 617 -19.94 18.86 33.05
N ALA A 618 -19.77 19.99 33.74
CA ALA A 618 -19.51 21.29 33.15
C ALA A 618 -18.21 21.32 32.33
N LEU A 619 -17.14 20.69 32.81
CA LEU A 619 -15.88 20.55 32.06
C LEU A 619 -16.09 19.76 30.76
N ILE A 620 -16.81 18.65 30.82
CA ILE A 620 -17.07 17.83 29.63
C ILE A 620 -17.97 18.58 28.64
N ARG A 621 -18.93 19.37 29.14
CA ARG A 621 -19.81 20.20 28.30
C ARG A 621 -19.06 21.26 27.51
N TYR A 622 -17.88 21.69 27.99
CA TYR A 622 -16.99 22.62 27.27
C TYR A 622 -16.12 21.95 26.19
N ASP A 623 -15.95 20.63 26.25
CA ASP A 623 -15.20 19.86 25.25
C ASP A 623 -15.91 19.85 23.87
N ASP A 624 -15.27 19.31 22.82
CA ASP A 624 -15.81 19.31 21.45
C ASP A 624 -17.25 18.72 21.39
N PRO A 625 -18.28 19.52 21.05
CA PRO A 625 -19.67 19.05 20.95
C PRO A 625 -19.87 17.89 19.97
N LEU A 626 -19.00 17.75 18.96
CA LEU A 626 -19.05 16.60 18.06
C LEU A 626 -18.88 15.28 18.82
N SER A 627 -18.08 15.30 19.88
CA SER A 627 -17.88 14.17 20.78
C SER A 627 -19.16 13.86 21.59
N LEU A 628 -19.96 14.88 21.92
CA LEU A 628 -21.18 14.78 22.74
C LEU A 628 -22.47 14.62 21.94
N LYS A 629 -22.45 14.73 20.61
CA LYS A 629 -23.65 14.64 19.76
C LYS A 629 -24.59 13.48 20.13
N LEU A 630 -24.05 12.30 20.45
CA LEU A 630 -24.85 11.14 20.82
C LEU A 630 -25.49 11.27 22.20
N VAL A 631 -24.79 11.87 23.17
CA VAL A 631 -25.31 12.22 24.50
C VAL A 631 -26.46 13.21 24.36
N LEU A 632 -26.21 14.33 23.68
CA LEU A 632 -27.19 15.40 23.45
C LEU A 632 -28.44 14.87 22.72
N SER A 633 -28.27 14.01 21.71
CA SER A 633 -29.40 13.38 21.03
C SER A 633 -30.24 12.49 21.96
N LYS A 634 -29.60 11.79 22.91
CA LYS A 634 -30.33 10.98 23.91
C LYS A 634 -31.05 11.85 24.92
N ILE A 635 -30.42 12.95 25.35
CA ILE A 635 -31.04 13.94 26.23
C ILE A 635 -32.26 14.57 25.56
N LYS A 636 -32.13 15.08 24.33
CA LYS A 636 -33.26 15.62 23.56
C LYS A 636 -34.42 14.65 23.43
N ILE A 637 -34.15 13.39 23.05
CA ILE A 637 -35.22 12.42 22.76
C ILE A 637 -35.87 11.90 24.05
N TYR A 638 -35.07 11.47 25.04
CA TYR A 638 -35.60 10.72 26.19
C TYR A 638 -35.79 11.58 27.42
N TYR A 639 -35.15 12.76 27.50
CA TYR A 639 -35.17 13.67 28.65
C TYR A 639 -35.56 15.10 28.24
N ALA A 640 -36.42 15.22 27.22
CA ALA A 640 -36.88 16.49 26.66
C ALA A 640 -37.42 17.44 27.74
N ASP A 641 -38.18 16.91 28.70
CA ASP A 641 -38.86 17.70 29.73
C ASP A 641 -38.03 17.99 30.98
N THR A 642 -36.85 17.36 31.11
CA THR A 642 -35.97 17.49 32.28
C THR A 642 -34.59 18.00 31.87
N LEU A 643 -33.60 17.10 31.71
CA LEU A 643 -32.20 17.44 31.46
C LEU A 643 -32.00 18.30 30.20
N ALA A 644 -32.84 18.14 29.17
CA ALA A 644 -32.71 18.92 27.95
C ALA A 644 -32.95 20.42 28.21
N LYS A 645 -33.98 20.78 28.99
CA LYS A 645 -34.29 22.18 29.34
C LYS A 645 -33.16 22.82 30.15
N GLU A 646 -32.65 22.11 31.14
CA GLU A 646 -31.52 22.56 31.97
C GLU A 646 -30.29 22.86 31.10
N TRP A 647 -29.93 21.94 30.20
CA TRP A 647 -28.76 22.10 29.35
C TRP A 647 -28.97 23.18 28.28
N ILE A 648 -30.19 23.32 27.75
CA ILE A 648 -30.54 24.41 26.82
C ILE A 648 -30.30 25.77 27.48
N ASN A 649 -30.79 25.96 28.71
CA ASN A 649 -30.63 27.22 29.44
C ASN A 649 -29.15 27.55 29.69
N GLU A 650 -28.35 26.56 30.07
CA GLU A 650 -26.90 26.76 30.22
C GLU A 650 -26.21 27.11 28.90
N TYR A 651 -26.56 26.45 27.79
CA TYR A 651 -25.96 26.76 26.50
C TYR A 651 -26.40 28.14 25.98
N PHE A 652 -27.60 28.61 26.30
CA PHE A 652 -28.00 30.00 26.03
C PHE A 652 -27.12 31.00 26.78
N PHE A 653 -26.82 30.74 28.06
CA PHE A 653 -25.89 31.57 28.83
C PHE A 653 -24.49 31.64 28.18
N TYR A 654 -24.01 30.51 27.64
CA TYR A 654 -22.72 30.43 26.95
C TYR A 654 -22.65 31.12 25.57
N LEU A 655 -23.77 31.62 25.02
CA LEU A 655 -23.71 32.45 23.80
C LEU A 655 -23.08 33.83 24.06
N ASN A 656 -23.10 34.30 25.31
CA ASN A 656 -22.51 35.58 25.71
C ASN A 656 -21.00 35.49 26.00
N ASP A 657 -20.40 34.31 25.83
CA ASP A 657 -18.98 34.04 26.06
C ASP A 657 -18.31 33.67 24.73
N THR A 658 -17.42 34.54 24.24
CA THR A 658 -16.79 34.44 22.90
C THR A 658 -16.02 33.14 22.70
N GLU A 659 -15.45 32.55 23.76
CA GLU A 659 -14.75 31.27 23.71
C GLU A 659 -15.73 30.09 23.64
N LYS A 660 -16.88 30.20 24.33
CA LYS A 660 -17.89 29.12 24.44
C LYS A 660 -18.95 29.13 23.34
N GLN A 661 -19.11 30.23 22.60
CA GLN A 661 -20.14 30.40 21.57
C GLN A 661 -20.21 29.26 20.55
N LYS A 662 -19.06 28.79 20.05
CA LYS A 662 -19.02 27.69 19.06
C LYS A 662 -19.66 26.43 19.64
N MET A 663 -19.29 26.10 20.87
CA MET A 663 -19.76 24.93 21.59
C MET A 663 -21.27 25.04 21.84
N ALA A 664 -21.71 26.18 22.36
CA ALA A 664 -23.11 26.50 22.63
C ALA A 664 -23.99 26.35 21.38
N ILE A 665 -23.62 26.98 20.26
CA ILE A 665 -24.37 26.91 19.00
C ILE A 665 -24.48 25.47 18.49
N GLN A 666 -23.39 24.71 18.56
CA GLN A 666 -23.39 23.32 18.12
C GLN A 666 -24.29 22.44 19.01
N SER A 667 -24.28 22.65 20.33
CA SER A 667 -25.13 21.92 21.25
C SER A 667 -26.60 22.28 21.11
N LEU A 668 -26.92 23.59 21.00
CA LEU A 668 -28.28 24.08 20.76
C LEU A 668 -28.84 23.59 19.42
N SER A 669 -28.01 23.46 18.37
CA SER A 669 -28.45 22.91 17.08
C SER A 669 -28.92 21.46 17.17
N VAL A 670 -28.47 20.72 18.18
CA VAL A 670 -28.92 19.35 18.45
C VAL A 670 -30.15 19.35 19.35
N LEU A 671 -30.14 20.14 20.43
CA LEU A 671 -31.15 20.12 21.50
C LEU A 671 -32.46 20.82 21.13
N LEU A 672 -32.43 21.95 20.42
CA LEU A 672 -33.61 22.71 20.03
C LEU A 672 -34.34 22.08 18.83
N SER A 673 -35.62 22.41 18.65
CA SER A 673 -36.33 22.19 17.39
C SER A 673 -35.76 23.08 16.27
N LYS A 674 -36.07 22.76 15.00
CA LYS A 674 -35.66 23.60 13.86
C LYS A 674 -36.18 25.02 14.02
N LYS A 675 -37.46 25.18 14.39
CA LYS A 675 -38.12 26.48 14.54
C LYS A 675 -37.44 27.33 15.62
N GLU A 676 -37.29 26.79 16.82
CA GLU A 676 -36.63 27.49 17.95
C GLU A 676 -35.20 27.91 17.59
N PHE A 677 -34.44 27.04 16.94
CA PHE A 677 -33.07 27.38 16.55
C PHE A 677 -33.03 28.46 15.45
N LEU A 678 -33.94 28.40 14.47
CA LEU A 678 -34.01 29.42 13.42
C LEU A 678 -34.44 30.78 13.96
N ASP A 679 -35.26 30.82 15.00
CA ASP A 679 -35.63 32.09 15.65
C ASP A 679 -34.42 32.73 16.37
N ILE A 680 -33.43 31.94 16.80
CA ILE A 680 -32.13 32.46 17.22
C ILE A 680 -31.37 32.99 16.00
N VAL A 681 -31.27 32.19 14.93
CA VAL A 681 -30.54 32.56 13.71
C VAL A 681 -31.00 33.90 13.14
N LYS A 682 -32.32 34.13 13.08
CA LYS A 682 -32.90 35.38 12.55
C LYS A 682 -32.38 36.63 13.24
N LYS A 683 -32.05 36.56 14.53
CA LYS A 683 -31.47 37.69 15.29
C LYS A 683 -30.06 38.06 14.86
N TYR A 684 -29.35 37.13 14.21
CA TYR A 684 -27.94 37.27 13.81
C TYR A 684 -27.78 37.23 12.28
N ILE A 685 -28.81 37.55 11.50
CA ILE A 685 -28.66 37.66 10.05
C ILE A 685 -27.84 38.93 9.75
N PRO A 686 -26.79 38.85 8.91
CA PRO A 686 -26.01 40.03 8.57
C PRO A 686 -26.82 41.04 7.73
N GLU A 687 -26.80 42.31 8.14
CA GLU A 687 -27.37 43.41 7.36
C GLU A 687 -26.59 43.68 6.06
N GLU A 688 -27.28 44.16 5.02
CA GLU A 688 -26.70 44.32 3.68
C GLU A 688 -25.58 45.37 3.60
N ASN A 689 -25.52 46.30 4.56
CA ASN A 689 -24.68 47.51 4.50
C ASN A 689 -23.43 47.52 5.41
N MET A 690 -23.11 46.45 6.15
CA MET A 690 -21.93 46.46 7.03
C MET A 690 -20.61 46.31 6.23
N THR A 691 -20.05 47.45 5.80
CA THR A 691 -18.72 47.55 5.18
C THR A 691 -17.58 47.58 6.21
N ASN A 692 -17.84 48.03 7.45
CA ASN A 692 -16.86 48.11 8.54
C ASN A 692 -17.01 46.99 9.56
N TRP A 693 -16.01 46.11 9.67
CA TRP A 693 -15.95 45.04 10.68
C TRP A 693 -15.52 45.55 12.06
N LYS A 694 -15.03 46.79 12.14
CA LYS A 694 -14.44 47.39 13.34
C LYS A 694 -15.45 47.97 14.33
N GLU A 695 -16.73 48.08 13.94
CA GLU A 695 -17.78 48.73 14.74
C GLU A 695 -18.85 47.76 15.27
N ALA A 696 -18.76 46.46 14.97
CA ALA A 696 -19.72 45.46 15.45
C ALA A 696 -19.31 44.90 16.82
N ASP A 697 -20.29 44.69 17.71
CA ASP A 697 -20.12 43.98 18.98
C ASP A 697 -19.41 42.63 18.74
N GLU A 698 -18.29 42.41 19.43
CA GLU A 698 -17.45 41.22 19.29
C GLU A 698 -18.24 39.93 19.57
N ILE A 699 -19.18 39.97 20.52
CA ILE A 699 -20.05 38.85 20.88
C ILE A 699 -20.99 38.53 19.72
N GLU A 700 -21.64 39.56 19.17
CA GLU A 700 -22.59 39.41 18.07
C GLU A 700 -21.88 38.92 16.80
N HIS A 701 -20.73 39.51 16.47
CA HIS A 701 -19.92 39.10 15.34
C HIS A 701 -19.45 37.64 15.46
N GLY A 702 -19.02 37.24 16.66
CA GLY A 702 -18.68 35.86 17.00
C GLY A 702 -19.84 34.91 16.70
N CYS A 703 -21.04 35.22 17.22
CA CYS A 703 -22.25 34.45 16.99
C CYS A 703 -22.59 34.31 15.50
N ARG A 704 -22.59 35.41 14.73
CA ARG A 704 -22.84 35.41 13.28
C ARG A 704 -21.92 34.44 12.54
N LYS A 705 -20.61 34.51 12.82
CA LYS A 705 -19.60 33.62 12.21
C LYS A 705 -19.81 32.15 12.56
N LYS A 706 -20.10 31.85 13.84
CA LYS A 706 -20.32 30.47 14.29
C LYS A 706 -21.66 29.90 13.80
N LEU A 707 -22.72 30.70 13.71
CA LEU A 707 -24.00 30.28 13.14
C LEU A 707 -23.89 29.97 11.65
N ALA A 708 -23.30 30.87 10.85
CA ALA A 708 -23.08 30.66 9.40
C ALA A 708 -22.36 29.33 9.11
N THR A 709 -21.34 28.99 9.92
CA THR A 709 -20.55 27.77 9.76
C THR A 709 -21.23 26.49 10.29
N ASN A 710 -22.25 26.60 11.15
CA ASN A 710 -22.84 25.44 11.84
C ASN A 710 -24.35 25.25 11.65
N ILE A 711 -25.07 26.14 10.95
CA ILE A 711 -26.53 26.04 10.76
C ILE A 711 -26.98 24.70 10.14
N HIS A 712 -26.15 24.08 9.30
CA HIS A 712 -26.42 22.75 8.72
C HIS A 712 -26.47 21.59 9.76
N ARG A 713 -26.17 21.86 11.03
CA ARG A 713 -26.21 20.85 12.10
C ARG A 713 -27.59 20.70 12.73
N VAL A 714 -28.49 21.66 12.48
CA VAL A 714 -29.86 21.67 12.98
C VAL A 714 -30.61 20.43 12.49
N ARG A 715 -31.53 19.94 13.33
CA ARG A 715 -32.38 18.80 13.03
C ARG A 715 -33.87 19.17 13.19
N PRO A 716 -34.70 19.01 12.13
CA PRO A 716 -34.33 18.66 10.75
C PRO A 716 -33.38 19.66 10.10
N LEU A 717 -32.74 19.27 8.99
CA LEU A 717 -31.86 20.18 8.26
C LEU A 717 -32.62 21.44 7.84
N PRO A 718 -31.97 22.61 7.92
CA PRO A 718 -32.56 23.85 7.42
C PRO A 718 -32.73 23.76 5.90
N ASP A 719 -33.73 24.48 5.39
CA ASP A 719 -33.93 24.65 3.96
C ASP A 719 -32.81 25.50 3.38
N THR A 720 -32.53 25.33 2.09
CA THR A 720 -31.42 26.02 1.43
C THR A 720 -31.56 27.55 1.56
N ASP A 721 -32.78 28.07 1.44
CA ASP A 721 -33.05 29.51 1.57
C ASP A 721 -32.69 30.05 2.96
N GLU A 722 -32.87 29.24 4.01
CA GLU A 722 -32.49 29.60 5.39
C GLU A 722 -30.97 29.63 5.57
N VAL A 723 -30.24 28.75 4.87
CA VAL A 723 -28.77 28.78 4.85
C VAL A 723 -28.25 29.98 4.04
N LEU A 724 -28.94 30.33 2.97
CA LEU A 724 -28.61 31.48 2.11
C LEU A 724 -28.78 32.83 2.83
N TRP A 725 -29.45 32.90 3.98
CA TRP A 725 -29.45 34.10 4.83
C TRP A 725 -28.04 34.58 5.19
N PHE A 726 -27.07 33.65 5.34
CA PHE A 726 -25.66 33.97 5.59
C PHE A 726 -24.80 34.04 4.32
N ALA A 727 -25.36 33.78 3.14
CA ALA A 727 -24.64 33.81 1.87
C ALA A 727 -24.55 35.22 1.24
N LYS A 728 -24.68 36.28 2.05
CA LYS A 728 -24.56 37.67 1.63
C LYS A 728 -23.11 38.16 1.76
N ARG A 729 -22.58 38.82 0.71
CA ARG A 729 -21.25 39.46 0.63
C ARG A 729 -20.12 38.61 1.25
N LYS A 730 -19.47 39.10 2.31
CA LYS A 730 -18.26 38.50 2.91
C LYS A 730 -18.54 37.27 3.80
N TYR A 731 -19.80 36.99 4.17
CA TYR A 731 -20.16 35.82 5.00
C TYR A 731 -20.33 34.53 4.21
N ILE A 732 -20.38 34.61 2.87
CA ILE A 732 -20.55 33.44 2.00
C ILE A 732 -19.48 32.38 2.24
N ASN A 733 -18.21 32.77 2.36
CA ASN A 733 -17.10 31.84 2.61
C ASN A 733 -17.27 31.07 3.92
N LEU A 734 -17.94 31.67 4.91
CA LEU A 734 -18.27 31.02 6.19
C LEU A 734 -19.47 30.07 6.04
N ALA A 735 -20.44 30.41 5.19
CA ALA A 735 -21.63 29.61 4.92
C ALA A 735 -21.39 28.43 3.96
N VAL A 736 -20.29 28.42 3.18
CA VAL A 736 -19.98 27.37 2.17
C VAL A 736 -20.09 25.96 2.75
N THR A 737 -19.59 25.73 3.96
CA THR A 737 -19.65 24.39 4.60
C THR A 737 -21.10 23.97 4.87
N SER A 738 -21.92 24.91 5.33
CA SER A 738 -23.33 24.67 5.60
C SER A 738 -24.12 24.46 4.33
N LEU A 739 -23.87 25.28 3.29
CA LEU A 739 -24.47 25.13 1.97
C LEU A 739 -24.14 23.74 1.41
N ASN A 740 -22.86 23.39 1.28
CA ASN A 740 -22.43 22.08 0.79
C ASN A 740 -23.13 20.92 1.51
N THR A 741 -23.23 21.00 2.84
CA THR A 741 -23.82 19.91 3.64
C THR A 741 -25.32 19.79 3.39
N THR A 742 -26.06 20.90 3.38
CA THR A 742 -27.50 20.92 3.09
C THR A 742 -27.77 20.44 1.66
N PHE A 743 -27.06 21.00 0.67
CA PHE A 743 -27.16 20.62 -0.74
C PHE A 743 -26.88 19.14 -1.00
N SER A 744 -25.80 18.61 -0.41
CA SER A 744 -25.44 17.19 -0.58
C SER A 744 -26.52 16.23 -0.08
N ASN A 745 -27.47 16.70 0.73
CA ASN A 745 -28.54 15.89 1.29
C ASN A 745 -29.93 16.16 0.69
N LEU A 746 -30.11 17.22 -0.10
CA LEU A 746 -31.38 17.53 -0.78
C LEU A 746 -31.88 16.34 -1.62
N SER A 747 -33.19 16.30 -1.86
CA SER A 747 -33.81 15.37 -2.80
C SER A 747 -33.37 15.69 -4.24
N HIS A 748 -33.66 14.81 -5.20
CA HIS A 748 -33.29 15.08 -6.58
C HIS A 748 -34.05 16.30 -7.13
N ILE A 749 -35.34 16.40 -6.82
CA ILE A 749 -36.20 17.49 -7.28
C ILE A 749 -35.73 18.83 -6.73
N ASP A 750 -35.49 18.91 -5.42
CA ASP A 750 -35.03 20.16 -4.80
C ASP A 750 -33.67 20.59 -5.36
N ARG A 751 -32.77 19.65 -5.68
CA ARG A 751 -31.47 19.98 -6.28
C ARG A 751 -31.61 20.64 -7.63
N GLU A 752 -32.46 20.10 -8.52
CA GLU A 752 -32.64 20.69 -9.85
C GLU A 752 -33.14 22.14 -9.73
N GLU A 753 -34.12 22.38 -8.86
CA GLU A 753 -34.64 23.73 -8.59
C GLU A 753 -33.55 24.69 -8.11
N TYR A 754 -32.77 24.28 -7.11
CA TYR A 754 -31.75 25.17 -6.54
C TYR A 754 -30.52 25.35 -7.42
N ILE A 755 -30.15 24.37 -8.27
CA ILE A 755 -29.06 24.57 -9.25
C ILE A 755 -29.41 25.75 -10.15
N SER A 756 -30.63 25.76 -10.71
CA SER A 756 -31.11 26.85 -11.55
C SER A 756 -31.09 28.20 -10.81
N LYS A 757 -31.52 28.22 -9.53
CA LYS A 757 -31.47 29.41 -8.69
C LYS A 757 -30.04 29.89 -8.44
N LEU A 758 -29.08 29.00 -8.18
CA LEU A 758 -27.68 29.34 -7.85
C LEU A 758 -26.88 29.80 -9.07
N THR A 759 -27.13 29.24 -10.24
CA THR A 759 -26.39 29.59 -11.47
C THR A 759 -26.63 31.03 -11.95
N THR A 760 -27.62 31.73 -11.38
CA THR A 760 -27.95 33.14 -11.66
C THR A 760 -27.59 34.08 -10.49
N GLN A 761 -26.96 33.58 -9.42
CA GLN A 761 -26.57 34.37 -8.25
C GLN A 761 -25.18 35.03 -8.43
N PRO A 762 -24.74 35.91 -7.50
CA PRO A 762 -23.40 36.50 -7.53
C PRO A 762 -22.26 35.46 -7.59
N LEU A 763 -21.12 35.87 -8.15
CA LEU A 763 -19.93 35.08 -8.53
C LEU A 763 -19.67 33.78 -7.72
N LEU A 764 -19.57 33.87 -6.39
CA LEU A 764 -19.22 32.74 -5.54
C LEU A 764 -20.35 31.68 -5.45
N LEU A 765 -21.63 32.10 -5.41
CA LEU A 765 -22.78 31.19 -5.47
C LEU A 765 -22.93 30.59 -6.86
N GLN A 766 -22.63 31.36 -7.90
CA GLN A 766 -22.66 30.88 -9.28
C GLN A 766 -21.64 29.76 -9.51
N LYS A 767 -20.40 29.94 -9.06
CA LYS A 767 -19.36 28.88 -9.10
C LYS A 767 -19.80 27.62 -8.36
N HIS A 768 -20.47 27.79 -7.22
CA HIS A 768 -21.02 26.69 -6.46
C HIS A 768 -22.12 25.95 -7.23
N GLY A 769 -23.04 26.69 -7.85
CA GLY A 769 -24.07 26.17 -8.74
C GLY A 769 -23.49 25.40 -9.93
N ILE A 770 -22.40 25.88 -10.54
CA ILE A 770 -21.68 25.20 -11.64
C ILE A 770 -21.12 23.85 -11.17
N HIS A 771 -20.41 23.82 -10.04
CA HIS A 771 -19.88 22.58 -9.48
C HIS A 771 -21.00 21.59 -9.13
N MET A 772 -22.17 22.08 -8.71
CA MET A 772 -23.33 21.24 -8.43
C MET A 772 -23.96 20.68 -9.70
N ALA A 773 -24.18 21.52 -10.71
CA ALA A 773 -24.71 21.12 -12.00
C ALA A 773 -23.89 19.96 -12.57
N PHE A 774 -22.56 20.07 -12.53
CA PHE A 774 -21.65 19.00 -12.97
C PHE A 774 -21.83 17.68 -12.25
N ASN A 775 -22.00 17.72 -10.92
CA ASN A 775 -22.12 16.50 -10.12
C ASN A 775 -23.49 15.83 -10.24
N ILE A 776 -24.51 16.54 -10.73
CA ILE A 776 -25.92 16.11 -10.64
C ILE A 776 -26.53 15.89 -12.02
N PHE A 777 -26.32 16.81 -12.97
CA PHE A 777 -26.91 16.71 -14.30
C PHE A 777 -26.20 15.67 -15.16
N ASN A 778 -26.99 14.99 -15.99
CA ASN A 778 -26.44 14.18 -17.08
C ASN A 778 -25.91 15.10 -18.18
N THR A 779 -25.11 14.54 -19.10
CA THR A 779 -24.51 15.32 -20.20
C THR A 779 -25.54 16.13 -20.98
N ASP A 780 -26.71 15.55 -21.31
CA ASP A 780 -27.71 16.25 -22.13
C ASP A 780 -28.34 17.47 -21.43
N LYS A 781 -28.54 17.45 -20.11
CA LYS A 781 -28.98 18.62 -19.34
C LYS A 781 -27.85 19.59 -19.01
N LEU A 782 -26.61 19.10 -18.90
CA LEU A 782 -25.44 19.91 -18.52
C LEU A 782 -25.00 20.86 -19.63
N LEU A 783 -24.98 20.37 -20.89
CA LEU A 783 -24.46 21.13 -22.03
C LEU A 783 -25.17 22.49 -22.21
N PRO A 784 -26.52 22.58 -22.25
CA PRO A 784 -27.19 23.86 -22.45
C PRO A 784 -26.95 24.84 -21.30
N VAL A 785 -26.83 24.34 -20.06
CA VAL A 785 -26.56 25.18 -18.88
C VAL A 785 -25.18 25.80 -18.98
N PHE A 786 -24.15 25.01 -19.30
CA PHE A 786 -22.78 25.48 -19.39
C PHE A 786 -22.56 26.41 -20.59
N GLU A 787 -23.18 26.10 -21.73
CA GLU A 787 -23.18 26.98 -22.91
C GLU A 787 -23.82 28.34 -22.58
N THR A 788 -24.98 28.35 -21.90
CA THR A 788 -25.67 29.58 -21.48
C THR A 788 -24.81 30.40 -20.52
N ILE A 789 -24.17 29.75 -19.53
CA ILE A 789 -23.28 30.43 -18.59
C ILE A 789 -22.10 31.06 -19.33
N TRP A 790 -21.46 30.31 -20.23
CA TRP A 790 -20.32 30.80 -21.02
C TRP A 790 -20.66 32.01 -21.88
N LYS A 791 -21.83 31.98 -22.53
CA LYS A 791 -22.34 33.09 -23.37
C LYS A 791 -22.71 34.34 -22.57
N THR A 792 -23.14 34.18 -21.33
CA THR A 792 -23.68 35.29 -20.51
C THR A 792 -22.66 35.94 -19.59
N THR A 793 -21.54 35.28 -19.28
CA THR A 793 -20.54 35.77 -18.32
C THR A 793 -19.23 36.18 -18.98
N THR A 794 -18.73 37.36 -18.62
CA THR A 794 -17.37 37.83 -18.94
C THR A 794 -16.40 37.60 -17.79
N ASN A 795 -16.85 37.03 -16.67
CA ASN A 795 -15.99 36.81 -15.50
C ASN A 795 -15.04 35.63 -15.73
N SER A 796 -13.73 35.90 -15.82
CA SER A 796 -12.67 34.89 -16.06
C SER A 796 -12.73 33.72 -15.09
N SER A 797 -13.11 33.97 -13.84
CA SER A 797 -13.14 32.93 -12.81
C SER A 797 -14.35 31.99 -12.92
N VAL A 798 -15.48 32.48 -13.44
CA VAL A 798 -16.66 31.63 -13.77
C VAL A 798 -16.35 30.80 -15.02
N ARG A 799 -15.79 31.44 -16.05
CA ARG A 799 -15.35 30.78 -17.29
C ARG A 799 -14.37 29.66 -16.98
N ASN A 800 -13.34 29.93 -16.17
CA ASN A 800 -12.41 28.91 -15.68
C ASN A 800 -13.12 27.72 -15.02
N SER A 801 -14.08 27.98 -14.13
CA SER A 801 -14.84 26.91 -13.46
C SER A 801 -15.61 26.03 -14.46
N VAL A 802 -16.27 26.62 -15.46
CA VAL A 802 -17.02 25.88 -16.49
C VAL A 802 -16.07 25.10 -17.40
N PHE A 803 -14.95 25.70 -17.81
CA PHE A 803 -13.95 25.09 -18.66
C PHE A 803 -13.33 23.85 -18.02
N LEU A 804 -12.76 23.98 -16.81
CA LEU A 804 -12.10 22.88 -16.10
C LEU A 804 -13.06 21.72 -15.85
N THR A 805 -14.30 22.04 -15.50
CA THR A 805 -15.34 21.06 -15.23
C THR A 805 -15.73 20.27 -16.48
N THR A 806 -15.79 20.94 -17.64
CA THR A 806 -16.10 20.31 -18.93
C THR A 806 -14.93 19.46 -19.43
N TYR A 807 -13.71 19.97 -19.31
CA TYR A 807 -12.47 19.26 -19.59
C TYR A 807 -12.39 17.96 -18.77
N ASP A 808 -12.60 18.04 -17.46
CA ASP A 808 -12.59 16.88 -16.56
C ASP A 808 -13.63 15.82 -16.94
N LEU A 809 -14.80 16.25 -17.45
CA LEU A 809 -15.86 15.35 -17.89
C LEU A 809 -15.46 14.61 -19.16
N LEU A 810 -14.82 15.32 -20.11
CA LEU A 810 -14.33 14.76 -21.35
C LEU A 810 -13.30 13.65 -21.08
N CYS A 811 -12.34 13.93 -20.21
CA CYS A 811 -11.27 12.99 -19.85
C CYS A 811 -11.78 11.71 -19.15
N LYS A 812 -12.88 11.81 -18.39
CA LYS A 812 -13.47 10.66 -17.66
C LYS A 812 -14.48 9.86 -18.49
N GLN A 813 -14.81 10.29 -19.71
CA GLN A 813 -15.87 9.67 -20.51
C GLN A 813 -15.35 8.55 -21.42
N SER A 814 -16.09 7.43 -21.49
CA SER A 814 -15.75 6.30 -22.36
C SER A 814 -16.69 6.14 -23.57
N LYS A 815 -17.91 6.69 -23.51
CA LYS A 815 -18.89 6.58 -24.60
C LYS A 815 -18.57 7.56 -25.74
N LYS A 816 -18.22 7.04 -26.93
CA LYS A 816 -17.89 7.83 -28.14
C LYS A 816 -18.88 8.98 -28.42
N SER A 817 -20.18 8.73 -28.40
CA SER A 817 -21.19 9.78 -28.68
C SER A 817 -21.19 10.91 -27.64
N ARG A 818 -20.87 10.64 -26.37
CA ARG A 818 -20.77 11.66 -25.33
C ARG A 818 -19.44 12.42 -25.38
N ILE A 819 -18.35 11.74 -25.74
CA ILE A 819 -17.04 12.36 -25.97
C ILE A 819 -17.17 13.45 -27.03
N LEU A 820 -17.84 13.16 -28.15
CA LEU A 820 -18.04 14.12 -29.24
C LEU A 820 -18.85 15.34 -28.78
N LYS A 821 -19.99 15.16 -28.11
CA LYS A 821 -20.79 16.30 -27.60
C LYS A 821 -20.03 17.17 -26.58
N LEU A 822 -19.23 16.57 -25.70
CA LEU A 822 -18.43 17.31 -24.73
C LEU A 822 -17.27 18.04 -25.40
N TRP A 823 -16.70 17.45 -26.44
CA TRP A 823 -15.70 18.08 -27.28
C TRP A 823 -16.27 19.28 -28.03
N GLU A 824 -17.46 19.18 -28.64
CA GLU A 824 -18.11 20.31 -29.32
C GLU A 824 -18.26 21.53 -28.39
N LEU A 825 -18.69 21.30 -27.14
CA LEU A 825 -18.80 22.37 -26.15
C LEU A 825 -17.43 22.93 -25.74
N LEU A 826 -16.43 22.06 -25.53
CA LEU A 826 -15.08 22.48 -25.15
C LEU A 826 -14.35 23.21 -26.29
N GLU A 827 -14.54 22.77 -27.53
CA GLU A 827 -14.06 23.43 -28.74
C GLU A 827 -14.64 24.83 -28.84
N PHE A 828 -15.96 24.98 -28.66
CA PHE A 828 -16.62 26.27 -28.57
C PHE A 828 -16.01 27.16 -27.47
N PHE A 829 -15.65 26.60 -26.31
CA PHE A 829 -14.95 27.38 -25.28
C PHE A 829 -13.57 27.85 -25.73
N ILE A 830 -12.76 26.95 -26.31
CA ILE A 830 -11.39 27.25 -26.76
C ILE A 830 -11.38 28.34 -27.84
N GLU A 831 -12.32 28.29 -28.78
CA GLU A 831 -12.46 29.29 -29.85
C GLU A 831 -12.81 30.69 -29.33
N ASN A 832 -13.37 30.78 -28.13
CA ASN A 832 -13.82 32.03 -27.51
C ASN A 832 -12.93 32.46 -26.33
N LEU A 833 -11.73 31.89 -26.18
CA LEU A 833 -10.76 32.31 -25.15
C LEU A 833 -10.09 33.64 -25.53
N SER A 834 -9.70 34.42 -24.52
CA SER A 834 -8.90 35.64 -24.68
C SER A 834 -7.53 35.51 -24.00
N ASP A 835 -6.68 36.52 -24.18
CA ASP A 835 -5.37 36.65 -23.53
C ASP A 835 -5.44 36.94 -22.02
N ASN A 836 -6.62 37.31 -21.50
CA ASN A 836 -6.88 37.60 -20.09
C ASN A 836 -7.49 36.43 -19.29
N GLU A 837 -7.43 35.22 -19.84
CA GLU A 837 -7.97 34.02 -19.21
C GLU A 837 -7.10 33.51 -18.04
N ASP A 838 -7.71 32.70 -17.18
CA ASP A 838 -7.05 32.13 -16.01
C ASP A 838 -5.90 31.18 -16.42
N LEU A 839 -4.74 31.30 -15.77
CA LEU A 839 -3.55 30.46 -16.01
C LEU A 839 -3.85 28.95 -15.94
N THR A 840 -4.86 28.54 -15.17
CA THR A 840 -5.25 27.12 -15.05
C THR A 840 -5.92 26.57 -16.31
N ILE A 841 -6.65 27.40 -17.08
CA ILE A 841 -7.14 27.01 -18.43
C ILE A 841 -5.94 26.75 -19.33
N ILE A 842 -4.97 27.67 -19.31
CA ILE A 842 -3.73 27.61 -20.10
C ILE A 842 -2.92 26.34 -19.74
N GLU A 843 -2.90 25.94 -18.47
CA GLU A 843 -2.26 24.69 -18.03
C GLU A 843 -2.99 23.44 -18.54
N LYS A 844 -4.33 23.40 -18.47
CA LYS A 844 -5.11 22.26 -18.95
C LYS A 844 -5.06 22.08 -20.46
N LEU A 845 -4.94 23.17 -21.22
CA LEU A 845 -4.66 23.11 -22.66
C LEU A 845 -3.31 22.44 -22.97
N GLY A 846 -2.37 22.41 -22.03
CA GLY A 846 -1.11 21.67 -22.13
C GLY A 846 -1.21 20.17 -21.76
N ALA A 847 -2.24 19.76 -21.02
CA ALA A 847 -2.35 18.42 -20.43
C ALA A 847 -2.96 17.37 -21.39
N MET A 848 -2.26 17.03 -22.45
CA MET A 848 -2.79 16.18 -23.54
C MET A 848 -2.99 14.70 -23.17
N TYR A 849 -2.32 14.20 -22.13
CA TYR A 849 -2.36 12.78 -21.76
C TYR A 849 -3.76 12.32 -21.27
N GLU A 850 -4.54 13.26 -20.71
CA GLU A 850 -5.89 12.98 -20.16
C GLU A 850 -6.96 12.93 -21.26
N ILE A 851 -6.68 13.44 -22.46
CA ILE A 851 -7.67 13.59 -23.52
C ILE A 851 -7.93 12.24 -24.23
N PRO A 852 -9.20 11.87 -24.49
CA PRO A 852 -9.53 10.67 -25.27
C PRO A 852 -8.94 10.71 -26.69
N GLU A 853 -8.36 9.59 -27.14
CA GLU A 853 -7.70 9.46 -28.46
C GLU A 853 -8.53 9.97 -29.64
N ILE A 854 -9.86 9.79 -29.58
CA ILE A 854 -10.80 10.16 -30.64
C ILE A 854 -10.77 11.67 -30.94
N VAL A 855 -10.49 12.52 -29.94
CA VAL A 855 -10.50 13.98 -30.07
C VAL A 855 -9.14 14.62 -29.77
N LYS A 856 -8.18 13.85 -29.25
CA LYS A 856 -6.84 14.31 -28.83
C LYS A 856 -6.15 15.17 -29.88
N SER A 857 -6.23 14.76 -31.13
CA SER A 857 -5.60 15.48 -32.23
C SER A 857 -6.27 16.82 -32.56
N ASN A 858 -7.59 16.92 -32.43
CA ASN A 858 -8.32 18.16 -32.70
C ASN A 858 -8.16 19.13 -31.53
N PHE A 859 -8.19 18.60 -30.31
CA PHE A 859 -7.83 19.32 -29.09
C PHE A 859 -6.44 19.95 -29.22
N PHE A 860 -5.43 19.19 -29.66
CA PHE A 860 -4.09 19.70 -29.88
C PHE A 860 -4.05 20.88 -30.84
N MET A 861 -4.72 20.77 -31.99
CA MET A 861 -4.73 21.86 -32.98
C MET A 861 -5.35 23.14 -32.44
N LYS A 862 -6.48 23.04 -31.72
CA LYS A 862 -7.14 24.20 -31.12
C LYS A 862 -6.30 24.83 -30.00
N ALA A 863 -5.69 24.01 -29.14
CA ALA A 863 -4.79 24.48 -28.10
C ALA A 863 -3.57 25.22 -28.70
N TYR A 864 -2.94 24.64 -29.73
CA TYR A 864 -1.82 25.25 -30.45
C TYR A 864 -2.20 26.59 -31.10
N GLN A 865 -3.33 26.65 -31.80
CA GLN A 865 -3.85 27.89 -32.40
C GLN A 865 -4.06 28.98 -31.35
N PHE A 866 -4.62 28.61 -30.19
CA PHE A 866 -4.78 29.52 -29.07
C PHE A 866 -3.42 30.01 -28.54
N PHE A 867 -2.46 29.13 -28.23
CA PHE A 867 -1.14 29.55 -27.74
C PHE A 867 -0.39 30.46 -28.71
N LYS A 868 -0.54 30.23 -30.02
CA LYS A 868 0.05 31.09 -31.06
C LYS A 868 -0.59 32.49 -31.09
N SER A 869 -1.85 32.62 -30.70
CA SER A 869 -2.56 33.90 -30.67
C SER A 869 -2.19 34.80 -29.47
N ILE A 870 -1.50 34.28 -28.46
CA ILE A 870 -1.16 34.99 -27.21
C ILE A 870 0.25 35.61 -27.31
N PRO A 871 0.52 36.79 -26.70
CA PRO A 871 1.85 37.40 -26.66
C PRO A 871 2.93 36.51 -26.02
N LYS A 872 4.21 36.70 -26.42
CA LYS A 872 5.44 35.93 -26.08
C LYS A 872 5.70 35.51 -24.61
N LYS A 873 4.88 35.91 -23.63
CA LYS A 873 5.02 35.49 -22.21
C LYS A 873 4.79 34.00 -21.95
N HIS A 874 4.30 33.23 -22.94
CA HIS A 874 3.99 31.80 -22.79
C HIS A 874 4.73 30.86 -23.75
N ASP A 875 5.79 31.35 -24.42
CA ASP A 875 6.53 30.67 -25.50
C ASP A 875 7.02 29.26 -25.12
N GLY A 876 7.51 29.09 -23.88
CA GLY A 876 8.05 27.80 -23.40
C GLY A 876 7.02 26.66 -23.30
N ARG A 877 5.71 26.92 -23.27
CA ARG A 877 4.69 25.84 -23.17
C ARG A 877 4.42 25.16 -24.53
N VAL A 878 4.69 25.87 -25.63
CA VAL A 878 4.61 25.31 -26.98
C VAL A 878 5.70 24.25 -27.17
N ASP A 879 6.90 24.48 -26.61
CA ASP A 879 8.01 23.53 -26.63
C ASP A 879 7.68 22.21 -25.93
N TYR A 880 7.08 22.28 -24.73
CA TYR A 880 6.64 21.09 -23.99
C TYR A 880 5.57 20.29 -24.74
N LEU A 881 4.59 20.98 -25.34
CA LEU A 881 3.53 20.34 -26.13
C LEU A 881 4.07 19.65 -27.38
N ILE A 882 5.09 20.21 -28.01
CA ILE A 882 5.75 19.62 -29.17
C ILE A 882 6.59 18.41 -28.73
N HIS A 883 7.39 18.54 -27.67
CA HIS A 883 8.26 17.48 -27.14
C HIS A 883 7.49 16.19 -26.80
N ASP A 884 6.40 16.29 -26.05
CA ASP A 884 5.70 15.10 -25.54
C ASP A 884 4.79 14.44 -26.58
N TYR A 885 4.53 15.11 -27.71
CA TYR A 885 3.59 14.64 -28.74
C TYR A 885 4.15 14.74 -30.17
N VAL A 886 5.49 14.69 -30.31
CA VAL A 886 6.22 14.80 -31.60
C VAL A 886 5.61 13.93 -32.70
N GLU A 887 5.14 12.72 -32.41
CA GLU A 887 4.56 11.84 -33.43
C GLU A 887 3.22 12.35 -33.99
N ILE A 888 2.36 12.92 -33.13
CA ILE A 888 1.08 13.53 -33.53
C ILE A 888 1.35 14.84 -34.30
N VAL A 889 2.36 15.58 -33.84
CA VAL A 889 2.86 16.82 -34.45
C VAL A 889 3.41 16.56 -35.85
N ALA A 890 4.31 15.59 -36.00
CA ALA A 890 4.93 15.20 -37.28
C ALA A 890 3.91 14.73 -38.32
N LYS A 891 2.82 14.08 -37.89
CA LYS A 891 1.74 13.67 -38.78
C LYS A 891 0.85 14.81 -39.28
N ARG A 892 0.71 15.91 -38.53
CA ARG A 892 -0.36 16.94 -38.79
C ARG A 892 0.11 18.37 -38.97
N LEU A 893 1.23 18.80 -38.39
CA LEU A 893 1.68 20.21 -38.42
C LEU A 893 2.53 20.60 -39.64
N GLY A 894 2.85 19.65 -40.52
CA GLY A 894 3.58 19.92 -41.77
C GLY A 894 5.09 20.06 -41.60
N ARG A 895 5.83 19.72 -42.67
CA ARG A 895 7.30 19.58 -42.68
C ARG A 895 8.02 20.91 -42.37
N ASP A 896 7.51 22.00 -42.94
CA ASP A 896 8.12 23.32 -42.86
C ASP A 896 8.13 23.88 -41.42
N PHE A 897 7.13 23.53 -40.61
CA PHE A 897 7.06 23.99 -39.21
C PHE A 897 8.13 23.34 -38.34
N ILE A 898 8.33 22.03 -38.48
CA ILE A 898 9.29 21.27 -37.66
C ILE A 898 10.73 21.62 -38.07
N GLU A 899 10.96 21.84 -39.36
CA GLU A 899 12.24 22.34 -39.88
C GLU A 899 12.62 23.69 -39.26
N VAL A 900 11.71 24.66 -39.29
CA VAL A 900 11.92 25.99 -38.69
C VAL A 900 12.14 25.87 -37.18
N TYR A 901 11.36 25.02 -36.50
CA TYR A 901 11.49 24.78 -35.06
C TYR A 901 12.86 24.20 -34.68
N ILE A 902 13.32 23.17 -35.38
CA ILE A 902 14.62 22.53 -35.12
C ILE A 902 15.74 23.52 -35.44
N ASN A 903 15.71 24.20 -36.58
CA ASN A 903 16.77 25.15 -36.95
C ASN A 903 16.87 26.31 -35.95
N LEU A 904 15.74 26.86 -35.48
CA LEU A 904 15.72 27.90 -34.44
C LEU A 904 16.32 27.40 -33.12
N LYS A 905 15.83 26.28 -32.58
CA LYS A 905 16.28 25.78 -31.26
C LYS A 905 17.75 25.33 -31.27
N TRP A 906 18.21 24.71 -32.35
CA TRP A 906 19.62 24.32 -32.49
C TRP A 906 20.55 25.53 -32.56
N SER A 907 20.09 26.63 -33.18
CA SER A 907 20.86 27.88 -33.29
C SER A 907 20.97 28.65 -31.97
N GLU A 908 19.93 28.61 -31.12
CA GLU A 908 19.86 29.36 -29.86
C GLU A 908 20.61 28.67 -28.71
N ASN A 909 20.48 27.34 -28.56
CA ASN A 909 20.93 26.62 -27.35
C ASN A 909 22.04 25.58 -27.56
N GLY A 910 22.49 25.35 -28.80
CA GLY A 910 23.55 24.39 -29.11
C GLY A 910 23.22 22.91 -28.88
N SER A 911 21.98 22.60 -28.48
CA SER A 911 21.44 21.24 -28.40
C SER A 911 19.91 21.25 -28.52
N ILE A 912 19.35 20.22 -29.15
CA ILE A 912 17.92 19.86 -29.08
C ILE A 912 17.81 18.58 -28.27
N SER A 913 16.65 18.32 -27.67
CA SER A 913 16.35 17.00 -27.11
C SER A 913 16.59 15.92 -28.17
N ASP A 914 17.56 15.02 -27.91
CA ASP A 914 17.93 13.90 -28.79
C ASP A 914 16.67 13.13 -29.25
N ASP A 915 15.67 12.99 -28.36
CA ASP A 915 14.39 12.36 -28.63
C ASP A 915 13.60 13.06 -29.75
N ILE A 916 13.50 14.38 -29.76
CA ILE A 916 12.77 15.13 -30.81
C ILE A 916 13.50 14.98 -32.14
N PHE A 917 14.83 15.16 -32.12
CA PHE A 917 15.66 15.11 -33.32
C PHE A 917 15.59 13.73 -33.98
N PHE A 918 15.79 12.65 -33.22
CA PHE A 918 15.76 11.30 -33.76
C PHE A 918 14.37 10.81 -34.11
N ASN A 919 13.33 11.14 -33.33
CA ASN A 919 11.96 10.78 -33.70
C ASN A 919 11.53 11.46 -35.00
N TYR A 920 11.93 12.72 -35.25
CA TYR A 920 11.65 13.37 -36.53
C TYR A 920 12.51 12.83 -37.68
N LEU A 921 13.82 12.64 -37.44
CA LEU A 921 14.75 12.12 -38.44
C LEU A 921 14.37 10.71 -38.92
N LEU A 922 13.89 9.87 -38.00
CA LEU A 922 13.47 8.50 -38.29
C LEU A 922 12.00 8.43 -38.74
N PHE A 923 11.18 9.47 -38.55
CA PHE A 923 9.79 9.49 -38.99
C PHE A 923 9.69 9.55 -40.52
N VAL A 924 9.65 8.38 -41.15
CA VAL A 924 9.73 8.25 -42.61
C VAL A 924 8.43 7.67 -43.21
N GLN A 925 7.88 8.36 -44.22
CA GLN A 925 6.68 7.91 -44.94
C GLN A 925 6.98 7.18 -46.26
N ASP A 926 8.03 7.57 -46.99
CA ASP A 926 8.48 6.97 -48.26
C ASP A 926 9.99 7.24 -48.48
N LYS A 927 10.58 6.75 -49.57
CA LYS A 927 12.03 6.86 -49.81
C LYS A 927 12.47 8.30 -50.15
N GLU A 928 11.58 9.08 -50.76
CA GLU A 928 11.82 10.47 -51.10
C GLU A 928 11.87 11.33 -49.83
N TYR A 929 11.00 11.03 -48.87
CA TYR A 929 10.98 11.62 -47.53
C TYR A 929 12.29 11.41 -46.76
N GLU A 930 12.92 10.23 -46.87
CA GLU A 930 14.22 9.95 -46.24
C GLU A 930 15.31 10.90 -46.73
N LEU A 931 15.39 11.10 -48.05
CA LEU A 931 16.43 11.91 -48.68
C LEU A 931 16.19 13.40 -48.48
N ASP A 932 14.95 13.86 -48.58
CA ASP A 932 14.57 15.25 -48.32
C ASP A 932 14.85 15.63 -46.85
N THR A 933 14.53 14.75 -45.90
CA THR A 933 14.83 14.97 -44.47
C THR A 933 16.34 15.05 -44.24
N TYR A 934 17.13 14.20 -44.89
CA TYR A 934 18.58 14.28 -44.82
C TYR A 934 19.13 15.62 -45.34
N GLU A 935 18.73 16.01 -46.55
CA GLU A 935 19.27 17.21 -47.21
C GLU A 935 18.90 18.50 -46.46
N ARG A 936 17.70 18.55 -45.86
CA ARG A 936 17.23 19.73 -45.12
C ARG A 936 17.72 19.81 -43.67
N LEU A 937 17.87 18.67 -43.00
CA LEU A 937 18.14 18.64 -41.55
C LEU A 937 19.56 18.18 -41.21
N VAL A 938 19.99 17.08 -41.81
CA VAL A 938 21.23 16.40 -41.42
C VAL A 938 22.44 17.05 -42.08
N LYS A 939 22.35 17.32 -43.37
CA LYS A 939 23.44 17.88 -44.17
C LYS A 939 23.91 19.25 -43.65
N PRO A 940 23.04 20.21 -43.30
CA PRO A 940 23.50 21.50 -42.75
C PRO A 940 24.25 21.35 -41.43
N LEU A 941 23.83 20.42 -40.57
CA LEU A 941 24.48 20.13 -39.28
C LEU A 941 25.84 19.43 -39.47
N PHE A 942 25.93 18.50 -40.42
CA PHE A 942 27.15 17.75 -40.72
C PHE A 942 28.31 18.66 -41.20
N TYR A 943 28.00 19.71 -41.95
CA TYR A 943 29.00 20.66 -42.47
C TYR A 943 29.26 21.87 -41.55
N ASN A 944 28.50 22.02 -40.46
CA ASN A 944 28.72 23.10 -39.50
C ASN A 944 29.80 22.71 -38.47
N SER A 945 30.99 23.32 -38.57
CA SER A 945 32.15 23.00 -37.72
C SER A 945 31.91 23.18 -36.23
N LYS A 946 30.99 24.08 -35.83
CA LYS A 946 30.65 24.36 -34.43
C LYS A 946 29.93 23.19 -33.74
N TYR A 947 29.13 22.42 -34.48
CA TYR A 947 28.25 21.39 -33.91
C TYR A 947 28.68 19.97 -34.25
N TYR A 948 29.73 19.84 -35.06
CA TYR A 948 30.18 18.58 -35.61
C TYR A 948 30.60 17.52 -34.58
N PRO A 949 31.34 17.84 -33.49
CA PRO A 949 31.71 16.82 -32.49
C PRO A 949 30.49 16.20 -31.79
N THR A 950 29.50 17.03 -31.45
CA THR A 950 28.23 16.60 -30.85
C THR A 950 27.44 15.76 -31.83
N PHE A 951 27.34 16.21 -33.09
CA PHE A 951 26.66 15.47 -34.16
C PHE A 951 27.31 14.10 -34.43
N LYS A 952 28.66 14.04 -34.48
CA LYS A 952 29.41 12.77 -34.65
C LYS A 952 29.04 11.78 -33.54
N LYS A 953 29.06 12.23 -32.28
CA LYS A 953 28.69 11.40 -31.13
C LYS A 953 27.24 10.90 -31.21
N MET A 954 26.30 11.78 -31.53
CA MET A 954 24.88 11.46 -31.68
C MET A 954 24.62 10.40 -32.75
N VAL A 955 25.26 10.52 -33.92
CA VAL A 955 25.09 9.57 -35.03
C VAL A 955 25.65 8.18 -34.71
N PHE A 956 26.79 8.08 -34.01
CA PHE A 956 27.41 6.80 -33.71
C PHE A 956 26.85 6.11 -32.47
N ASP A 957 26.56 6.88 -31.41
CA ASP A 957 26.21 6.31 -30.11
C ASP A 957 24.69 6.13 -29.95
N GLN A 958 23.88 7.04 -30.52
CA GLN A 958 22.45 7.15 -30.20
C GLN A 958 21.52 6.82 -31.37
N LEU A 959 21.84 7.26 -32.60
CA LEU A 959 20.97 7.03 -33.77
C LEU A 959 20.62 5.54 -33.99
N PRO A 960 21.56 4.57 -33.84
CA PRO A 960 21.24 3.14 -33.98
C PRO A 960 20.24 2.64 -32.92
N TYR A 961 20.36 3.15 -31.69
CA TYR A 961 19.45 2.83 -30.58
C TYR A 961 18.02 3.28 -30.89
N PHE A 962 17.84 4.55 -31.29
CA PHE A 962 16.53 5.09 -31.65
C PHE A 962 15.94 4.41 -32.89
N MET A 963 16.79 3.99 -33.82
CA MET A 963 16.35 3.28 -35.01
C MET A 963 15.79 1.90 -34.67
N ARG A 964 16.37 1.16 -33.71
CA ARG A 964 15.79 -0.10 -33.21
C ARG A 964 14.35 0.09 -32.73
N ASP A 965 14.13 1.07 -31.87
CA ASP A 965 12.81 1.39 -31.32
C ASP A 965 11.83 1.86 -32.40
N TYR A 966 12.33 2.59 -33.41
CA TYR A 966 11.55 3.00 -34.57
C TYR A 966 11.10 1.80 -35.43
N VAL A 967 12.01 0.86 -35.74
CA VAL A 967 11.71 -0.35 -36.52
C VAL A 967 10.65 -1.19 -35.80
N LEU A 968 10.72 -1.32 -34.47
CA LEU A 968 9.70 -2.01 -33.69
C LEU A 968 8.31 -1.38 -33.83
N LYS A 969 8.24 -0.04 -33.75
CA LYS A 969 6.96 0.70 -33.79
C LYS A 969 6.37 0.78 -35.19
N ASN A 970 7.21 1.00 -36.20
CA ASN A 970 6.77 1.38 -37.56
C ASN A 970 7.00 0.28 -38.61
N LYS A 971 7.71 -0.80 -38.26
CA LYS A 971 8.01 -1.95 -39.14
C LYS A 971 8.67 -1.56 -40.47
N ARG A 972 9.55 -0.55 -40.43
CA ARG A 972 10.27 0.00 -41.60
C ARG A 972 11.69 0.39 -41.26
N VAL A 973 12.62 0.21 -42.20
CA VAL A 973 14.06 0.51 -42.06
C VAL A 973 14.46 1.70 -42.96
N PRO A 974 15.06 2.79 -42.43
CA PRO A 974 15.42 3.98 -43.21
C PRO A 974 16.80 3.83 -43.90
N VAL A 975 16.93 2.89 -44.83
CA VAL A 975 18.22 2.52 -45.44
C VAL A 975 18.90 3.67 -46.19
N ASN A 976 18.15 4.53 -46.90
CA ASN A 976 18.77 5.58 -47.73
C ASN A 976 19.39 6.69 -46.89
N LEU A 977 18.82 6.96 -45.72
CA LEU A 977 19.38 7.89 -44.74
C LEU A 977 20.80 7.46 -44.32
N PHE A 978 20.96 6.20 -43.94
CA PHE A 978 22.25 5.65 -43.52
C PHE A 978 23.25 5.55 -44.68
N LYS A 979 22.79 5.22 -45.91
CA LYS A 979 23.65 5.25 -47.11
C LYS A 979 24.23 6.64 -47.36
N ARG A 980 23.43 7.69 -47.16
CA ARG A 980 23.86 9.07 -47.36
C ARG A 980 24.82 9.54 -46.26
N LEU A 981 24.52 9.21 -45.00
CA LEU A 981 25.46 9.39 -43.88
C LEU A 981 26.81 8.70 -44.17
N ARG A 982 26.79 7.44 -44.61
CA ARG A 982 28.02 6.70 -44.97
C ARG A 982 28.83 7.40 -46.05
N TYR A 983 28.17 7.95 -47.07
CA TYR A 983 28.84 8.68 -48.15
C TYR A 983 29.52 9.96 -47.63
N ASP A 984 28.80 10.81 -46.89
CA ASP A 984 29.34 12.10 -46.43
C ASP A 984 30.43 11.92 -45.36
N PHE A 985 30.31 10.92 -44.48
CA PHE A 985 31.36 10.58 -43.50
C PHE A 985 32.64 10.09 -44.17
N LYS A 986 32.55 9.28 -45.23
CA LYS A 986 33.73 8.83 -46.00
C LYS A 986 34.45 9.95 -46.74
N GLN A 987 33.72 10.97 -47.18
CA GLN A 987 34.32 12.13 -47.84
C GLN A 987 35.06 13.05 -46.87
N LYS A 988 34.60 13.11 -45.61
CA LYS A 988 35.12 14.04 -44.60
C LYS A 988 36.26 13.46 -43.74
N PHE A 989 36.27 12.16 -43.49
CA PHE A 989 37.23 11.52 -42.59
C PHE A 989 38.31 10.72 -43.33
N SER A 990 39.50 10.72 -42.76
CA SER A 990 40.60 9.89 -43.25
C SER A 990 40.43 8.46 -42.73
N LEU A 991 40.56 7.48 -43.62
CA LEU A 991 40.40 6.06 -43.25
C LEU A 991 41.38 5.58 -42.16
N PRO A 992 42.67 6.01 -42.13
CA PRO A 992 43.60 5.58 -41.09
C PRO A 992 43.28 6.11 -39.69
N GLU A 993 42.78 7.35 -39.57
CA GLU A 993 42.54 7.99 -38.26
C GLU A 993 41.16 7.65 -37.69
N ASP A 994 40.16 7.44 -38.56
CA ASP A 994 38.76 7.18 -38.18
C ASP A 994 38.29 5.76 -38.52
N TYR A 995 39.22 4.82 -38.65
CA TYR A 995 38.96 3.44 -39.09
C TYR A 995 37.76 2.81 -38.38
N VAL A 996 37.75 2.77 -37.04
CA VAL A 996 36.67 2.13 -36.26
C VAL A 996 35.31 2.79 -36.54
N ALA A 997 35.23 4.12 -36.52
CA ALA A 997 33.98 4.84 -36.73
C ALA A 997 33.42 4.60 -38.14
N LEU A 998 34.26 4.72 -39.17
CA LEU A 998 33.85 4.49 -40.55
C LEU A 998 33.39 3.04 -40.77
N LYS A 999 34.06 2.07 -40.14
CA LYS A 999 33.72 0.64 -40.26
C LYS A 999 32.47 0.25 -39.51
N VAL A 1000 32.24 0.82 -38.33
CA VAL A 1000 30.95 0.68 -37.62
C VAL A 1000 29.81 1.18 -38.50
N LEU A 1001 29.95 2.37 -39.13
CA LEU A 1001 28.92 2.88 -40.03
C LEU A 1001 28.70 2.00 -41.26
N GLU A 1002 29.77 1.47 -41.85
CA GLU A 1002 29.68 0.53 -42.98
C GLU A 1002 28.90 -0.73 -42.61
N LEU A 1003 29.23 -1.36 -41.47
CA LEU A 1003 28.55 -2.57 -41.01
C LEU A 1003 27.11 -2.31 -40.55
N ILE A 1004 26.82 -1.16 -39.92
CA ILE A 1004 25.44 -0.76 -39.61
C ILE A 1004 24.62 -0.58 -40.89
N CYS A 1005 25.16 0.09 -41.91
CA CYS A 1005 24.46 0.24 -43.19
C CYS A 1005 24.16 -1.12 -43.82
N ASP A 1006 25.15 -2.01 -43.88
CA ASP A 1006 24.98 -3.32 -44.49
C ASP A 1006 24.01 -4.20 -43.68
N PHE A 1007 24.04 -4.12 -42.34
CA PHE A 1007 23.05 -4.76 -41.48
C PHE A 1007 21.64 -4.27 -41.79
N LEU A 1008 21.46 -2.96 -41.98
CA LEU A 1008 20.16 -2.37 -42.28
C LEU A 1008 19.62 -2.73 -43.66
N GLU A 1009 20.50 -2.80 -44.66
CA GLU A 1009 20.16 -3.28 -46.00
C GLU A 1009 19.68 -4.73 -45.95
N ILE A 1010 20.39 -5.58 -45.19
CA ILE A 1010 19.98 -6.98 -44.99
C ILE A 1010 18.65 -7.04 -44.22
N LEU A 1011 18.50 -6.24 -43.16
CA LEU A 1011 17.28 -6.20 -42.36
C LEU A 1011 16.05 -5.76 -43.17
N GLU A 1012 16.18 -4.76 -44.04
CA GLU A 1012 15.10 -4.30 -44.94
C GLU A 1012 14.60 -5.45 -45.85
N HIS A 1013 15.51 -6.29 -46.35
CA HIS A 1013 15.15 -7.44 -47.18
C HIS A 1013 14.42 -8.57 -46.43
N HIS A 1014 14.63 -8.68 -45.12
CA HIS A 1014 14.05 -9.75 -44.29
C HIS A 1014 12.78 -9.32 -43.51
N ILE A 1015 12.48 -8.01 -43.43
CA ILE A 1015 11.25 -7.50 -42.79
C ILE A 1015 10.06 -7.58 -43.77
N SER A 1016 9.03 -8.35 -43.38
CA SER A 1016 7.76 -8.36 -44.11
C SER A 1016 6.75 -7.37 -43.50
N PRO A 1017 6.20 -6.41 -44.27
CA PRO A 1017 5.21 -5.47 -43.76
C PRO A 1017 3.88 -6.11 -43.34
N LYS A 1018 3.63 -7.38 -43.68
CA LYS A 1018 2.39 -8.12 -43.36
C LYS A 1018 2.51 -9.06 -42.16
N ALA A 1019 3.70 -9.22 -41.57
CA ALA A 1019 3.91 -10.14 -40.45
C ALA A 1019 3.58 -9.50 -39.08
N ASN A 1020 2.96 -10.30 -38.21
CA ASN A 1020 2.49 -9.89 -36.89
C ASN A 1020 3.56 -10.22 -35.84
N TYR A 1021 4.59 -9.39 -35.75
CA TYR A 1021 5.66 -9.49 -34.76
C TYR A 1021 5.21 -8.97 -33.39
N SER A 1022 5.78 -9.48 -32.31
CA SER A 1022 5.64 -8.90 -30.97
C SER A 1022 6.44 -7.60 -30.85
N ASN A 1023 6.40 -6.93 -29.69
CA ASN A 1023 7.19 -5.71 -29.42
C ASN A 1023 8.67 -6.02 -29.10
N ASP A 1024 9.21 -7.15 -29.55
CA ASP A 1024 10.58 -7.58 -29.28
C ASP A 1024 11.44 -7.54 -30.55
N PHE A 1025 12.60 -6.87 -30.47
CA PHE A 1025 13.52 -6.73 -31.61
C PHE A 1025 14.24 -8.03 -31.95
N GLU A 1026 14.41 -8.94 -30.97
CA GLU A 1026 15.07 -10.22 -31.19
C GLU A 1026 14.32 -11.10 -32.21
N GLU A 1027 13.00 -10.93 -32.39
CA GLU A 1027 12.23 -11.66 -33.39
C GLU A 1027 12.66 -11.35 -34.84
N PHE A 1028 13.29 -10.20 -35.08
CA PHE A 1028 13.83 -9.84 -36.39
C PHE A 1028 15.20 -10.51 -36.67
N LEU A 1029 15.93 -10.93 -35.65
CA LEU A 1029 17.29 -11.50 -35.74
C LEU A 1029 17.28 -13.00 -36.09
N LYS A 1030 16.57 -13.39 -37.16
CA LYS A 1030 16.46 -14.79 -37.60
C LYS A 1030 17.76 -15.30 -38.23
N MET A 1031 17.97 -16.61 -38.21
CA MET A 1031 19.18 -17.27 -38.72
C MET A 1031 19.59 -16.85 -40.15
N PRO A 1032 18.68 -16.72 -41.14
CA PRO A 1032 19.06 -16.26 -42.48
C PRO A 1032 19.68 -14.85 -42.48
N LEU A 1033 19.12 -13.92 -41.70
CA LEU A 1033 19.62 -12.56 -41.55
C LEU A 1033 21.01 -12.55 -40.88
N LEU A 1034 21.19 -13.32 -39.81
CA LEU A 1034 22.48 -13.44 -39.12
C LEU A 1034 23.56 -14.04 -40.02
N SER A 1035 23.20 -15.01 -40.86
CA SER A 1035 24.10 -15.62 -41.84
C SER A 1035 24.54 -14.61 -42.90
N ASP A 1036 23.62 -13.85 -43.48
CA ASP A 1036 23.95 -12.83 -44.47
C ASP A 1036 24.78 -11.69 -43.87
N PHE A 1037 24.47 -11.30 -42.63
CA PHE A 1037 25.27 -10.32 -41.91
C PHE A 1037 26.70 -10.82 -41.63
N ALA A 1038 26.86 -12.07 -41.20
CA ALA A 1038 28.18 -12.69 -40.99
C ALA A 1038 29.04 -12.72 -42.27
N LYS A 1039 28.42 -12.97 -43.44
CA LYS A 1039 29.10 -12.88 -44.74
C LYS A 1039 29.56 -11.46 -45.05
N ALA A 1040 28.73 -10.45 -44.79
CA ALA A 1040 29.08 -9.05 -44.96
C ALA A 1040 30.27 -8.65 -44.06
N CYS A 1041 30.22 -9.03 -42.77
CA CYS A 1041 31.33 -8.81 -41.84
C CYS A 1041 32.63 -9.46 -42.31
N SER A 1042 32.57 -10.72 -42.74
CA SER A 1042 33.75 -11.46 -43.23
C SER A 1042 34.36 -10.78 -44.46
N LYS A 1043 33.52 -10.30 -45.39
CA LYS A 1043 33.97 -9.60 -46.60
C LYS A 1043 34.71 -8.30 -46.28
N HIS A 1044 34.20 -7.50 -45.35
CA HIS A 1044 34.87 -6.26 -44.92
C HIS A 1044 36.19 -6.55 -44.22
N PHE A 1045 36.21 -7.53 -43.33
CA PHE A 1045 37.41 -7.90 -42.61
C PHE A 1045 38.53 -8.37 -43.54
N GLN A 1046 38.21 -9.23 -44.52
CA GLN A 1046 39.17 -9.72 -45.51
C GLN A 1046 39.75 -8.63 -46.40
N ARG A 1047 38.93 -7.67 -46.83
CA ARG A 1047 39.45 -6.55 -47.63
C ARG A 1047 40.42 -5.70 -46.82
N ASP A 1048 40.14 -5.52 -45.54
CA ASP A 1048 40.88 -4.56 -44.71
C ASP A 1048 42.17 -5.18 -44.11
N ILE A 1049 42.24 -6.51 -43.94
CA ILE A 1049 43.44 -7.20 -43.44
C ILE A 1049 44.60 -7.19 -44.45
N GLU A 1050 44.28 -7.16 -45.74
CA GLU A 1050 45.27 -7.01 -46.82
C GLU A 1050 45.88 -5.60 -46.86
N THR A 1051 45.20 -4.62 -46.25
CA THR A 1051 45.51 -3.20 -46.38
C THR A 1051 46.13 -2.61 -45.11
N PHE A 1052 45.76 -3.08 -43.92
CA PHE A 1052 46.17 -2.49 -42.63
C PHE A 1052 46.81 -3.52 -41.70
N ALA A 1053 47.88 -3.11 -41.00
CA ALA A 1053 48.47 -3.93 -39.93
C ALA A 1053 47.60 -3.89 -38.67
N HIS A 1054 47.56 -4.99 -37.90
CA HIS A 1054 46.80 -5.11 -36.65
C HIS A 1054 45.27 -4.97 -36.76
N THR A 1055 44.69 -5.13 -37.96
CA THR A 1055 43.25 -5.02 -38.24
C THR A 1055 42.39 -5.84 -37.27
N HIS A 1056 42.85 -7.01 -36.82
CA HIS A 1056 42.16 -7.84 -35.83
C HIS A 1056 41.75 -7.09 -34.55
N PHE A 1057 42.61 -6.21 -34.01
CA PHE A 1057 42.31 -5.44 -32.80
C PHE A 1057 41.27 -4.36 -33.08
N ALA A 1058 41.43 -3.62 -34.17
CA ALA A 1058 40.50 -2.54 -34.53
C ALA A 1058 39.12 -3.10 -34.92
N PHE A 1059 39.09 -4.23 -35.62
CA PHE A 1059 37.85 -4.89 -36.04
C PHE A 1059 37.08 -5.52 -34.87
N GLU A 1060 37.79 -5.96 -33.83
CA GLU A 1060 37.16 -6.38 -32.56
C GLU A 1060 36.31 -5.24 -31.96
N TYR A 1061 36.87 -4.03 -31.86
CA TYR A 1061 36.12 -2.85 -31.39
C TYR A 1061 34.95 -2.48 -32.32
N VAL A 1062 35.09 -2.70 -33.63
CA VAL A 1062 34.00 -2.49 -34.59
C VAL A 1062 32.83 -3.43 -34.27
N PHE A 1063 33.09 -4.71 -34.00
CA PHE A 1063 32.04 -5.68 -33.62
C PHE A 1063 31.34 -5.31 -32.32
N ASP A 1064 32.11 -4.94 -31.28
CA ASP A 1064 31.53 -4.54 -29.99
C ASP A 1064 30.55 -3.38 -30.15
N ASN A 1065 30.92 -2.36 -30.94
CA ASN A 1065 30.07 -1.20 -31.17
C ASN A 1065 28.80 -1.58 -31.94
N VAL A 1066 28.91 -2.37 -33.01
CA VAL A 1066 27.73 -2.79 -33.80
C VAL A 1066 26.78 -3.66 -32.97
N PHE A 1067 27.30 -4.62 -32.22
CA PHE A 1067 26.48 -5.47 -31.36
C PHE A 1067 25.84 -4.71 -30.19
N TYR A 1068 26.56 -3.75 -29.62
CA TYR A 1068 26.04 -2.87 -28.57
C TYR A 1068 24.92 -1.97 -29.09
N SER A 1069 25.12 -1.34 -30.26
CA SER A 1069 24.12 -0.50 -30.92
C SER A 1069 22.77 -1.19 -31.14
N PHE A 1070 22.77 -2.52 -31.30
CA PHE A 1070 21.58 -3.33 -31.56
C PHE A 1070 21.16 -4.27 -30.44
N TYR A 1071 21.87 -4.29 -29.30
CA TYR A 1071 21.64 -5.20 -28.18
C TYR A 1071 21.59 -6.68 -28.59
N PHE A 1072 22.57 -7.13 -29.38
CA PHE A 1072 22.68 -8.56 -29.69
C PHE A 1072 22.92 -9.36 -28.42
N SER A 1073 22.01 -10.29 -28.12
CA SER A 1073 22.23 -11.25 -27.03
C SER A 1073 23.44 -12.15 -27.34
N THR A 1074 24.00 -12.76 -26.30
CA THR A 1074 25.16 -13.66 -26.42
C THR A 1074 24.90 -14.77 -27.44
N PHE A 1075 23.70 -15.36 -27.45
CA PHE A 1075 23.27 -16.31 -28.47
C PHE A 1075 23.42 -15.77 -29.90
N HIS A 1076 22.92 -14.56 -30.19
CA HIS A 1076 22.98 -13.97 -31.53
C HIS A 1076 24.42 -13.66 -31.98
N LYS A 1077 25.27 -13.19 -31.06
CA LYS A 1077 26.70 -12.98 -31.32
C LYS A 1077 27.39 -14.28 -31.71
N LEU A 1078 27.17 -15.35 -30.93
CA LEU A 1078 27.72 -16.68 -31.20
C LEU A 1078 27.29 -17.23 -32.56
N GLN A 1079 26.03 -16.99 -32.98
CA GLN A 1079 25.58 -17.41 -34.31
C GLN A 1079 26.29 -16.66 -35.44
N VAL A 1080 26.51 -15.36 -35.30
CA VAL A 1080 27.32 -14.58 -36.27
C VAL A 1080 28.73 -15.15 -36.35
N TYR A 1081 29.38 -15.41 -35.21
CA TYR A 1081 30.71 -16.02 -35.17
C TYR A 1081 30.75 -17.39 -35.85
N LYS A 1082 29.77 -18.25 -35.57
CA LYS A 1082 29.65 -19.57 -36.22
C LYS A 1082 29.56 -19.45 -37.73
N PHE A 1083 28.72 -18.54 -38.24
CA PHE A 1083 28.58 -18.36 -39.68
C PHE A 1083 29.85 -17.80 -40.35
N MET A 1084 30.64 -16.98 -39.64
CA MET A 1084 31.94 -16.50 -40.14
C MET A 1084 32.97 -17.62 -40.30
N LEU A 1085 32.86 -18.71 -39.54
CA LEU A 1085 33.71 -19.90 -39.63
C LEU A 1085 33.24 -20.90 -40.72
N GLY A 1086 32.21 -20.59 -41.49
CA GLY A 1086 31.65 -21.51 -42.48
C GLY A 1086 32.59 -21.85 -43.65
N ASP A 1087 33.66 -21.07 -43.87
CA ASP A 1087 34.63 -21.25 -44.94
C ASP A 1087 36.03 -21.54 -44.39
N GLN A 1088 36.43 -22.81 -44.43
CA GLN A 1088 37.72 -23.31 -43.92
C GLN A 1088 38.94 -22.79 -44.70
N SER A 1089 38.75 -22.14 -45.85
CA SER A 1089 39.86 -21.55 -46.61
C SER A 1089 40.34 -20.20 -46.06
N LYS A 1090 39.57 -19.59 -45.15
CA LYS A 1090 39.78 -18.22 -44.64
C LYS A 1090 40.40 -18.23 -43.24
N LEU A 1091 41.72 -18.38 -43.18
CA LEU A 1091 42.48 -18.48 -41.94
C LEU A 1091 42.23 -17.29 -40.99
N GLU A 1092 42.11 -16.10 -41.55
CA GLU A 1092 41.99 -14.84 -40.81
C GLU A 1092 40.66 -14.75 -40.06
N SER A 1093 39.56 -15.25 -40.64
CA SER A 1093 38.25 -15.30 -39.96
C SER A 1093 38.30 -16.18 -38.71
N TYR A 1094 39.06 -17.28 -38.75
CA TYR A 1094 39.26 -18.14 -37.58
C TYR A 1094 40.06 -17.46 -36.48
N LEU A 1095 41.09 -16.68 -36.84
CA LEU A 1095 41.88 -15.90 -35.89
C LEU A 1095 41.06 -14.79 -35.23
N LEU A 1096 40.21 -14.09 -36.00
CA LEU A 1096 39.33 -13.05 -35.46
C LEU A 1096 38.25 -13.63 -34.53
N VAL A 1097 37.59 -14.72 -34.93
CA VAL A 1097 36.53 -15.34 -34.11
C VAL A 1097 37.10 -15.92 -32.81
N GLN A 1098 38.29 -16.54 -32.85
CA GLN A 1098 38.96 -17.02 -31.65
C GLN A 1098 39.18 -15.90 -30.64
N ARG A 1099 39.61 -14.74 -31.13
CA ARG A 1099 39.83 -13.54 -30.32
C ARG A 1099 38.53 -13.00 -29.73
N LEU A 1100 37.47 -12.88 -30.53
CA LEU A 1100 36.15 -12.41 -30.08
C LEU A 1100 35.57 -13.32 -28.98
N ILE A 1101 35.62 -14.65 -29.17
CA ILE A 1101 35.12 -15.60 -28.17
C ILE A 1101 35.93 -15.60 -26.88
N SER A 1102 37.25 -15.42 -26.96
CA SER A 1102 38.11 -15.36 -25.77
C SER A 1102 37.79 -14.16 -24.86
N LYS A 1103 37.27 -13.06 -25.44
CA LYS A 1103 36.85 -11.86 -24.72
C LYS A 1103 35.44 -11.95 -24.16
N ASP A 1104 34.51 -12.56 -24.90
CA ASP A 1104 33.11 -12.74 -24.52
C ASP A 1104 32.88 -13.82 -23.43
N ASN A 1105 33.95 -14.30 -22.76
CA ASN A 1105 33.97 -15.42 -21.83
C ASN A 1105 33.32 -15.09 -20.45
N ILE A 1106 32.09 -14.58 -20.47
CA ILE A 1106 31.22 -14.30 -19.33
C ILE A 1106 29.96 -15.18 -19.46
N ASP A 1107 29.81 -16.10 -18.51
CA ASP A 1107 28.61 -16.86 -18.13
C ASP A 1107 27.69 -17.33 -19.29
N ILE A 1108 28.19 -18.27 -20.11
CA ILE A 1108 27.44 -18.91 -21.21
C ILE A 1108 26.33 -19.78 -20.63
N LYS A 1109 25.07 -19.46 -20.95
CA LYS A 1109 23.91 -20.21 -20.46
C LYS A 1109 23.78 -21.57 -21.16
N ASN A 1110 23.06 -22.51 -20.54
CA ASN A 1110 22.90 -23.88 -21.05
C ASN A 1110 22.43 -23.98 -22.53
N HIS A 1111 21.55 -23.09 -22.98
CA HIS A 1111 21.06 -23.09 -24.37
C HIS A 1111 22.05 -22.47 -25.38
N GLU A 1112 23.06 -21.73 -24.91
CA GLU A 1112 24.11 -21.11 -25.73
C GLU A 1112 25.35 -22.02 -25.85
N LYS A 1113 25.55 -22.88 -24.84
CA LYS A 1113 26.67 -23.81 -24.74
C LYS A 1113 26.83 -24.71 -25.96
N SER A 1114 25.72 -25.18 -26.55
CA SER A 1114 25.77 -26.02 -27.75
C SER A 1114 26.41 -25.31 -28.95
N VAL A 1115 26.12 -24.02 -29.15
CA VAL A 1115 26.65 -23.25 -30.28
C VAL A 1115 28.10 -22.88 -30.03
N HIS A 1116 28.41 -22.49 -28.79
CA HIS A 1116 29.78 -22.21 -28.37
C HIS A 1116 30.70 -23.44 -28.52
N ASP A 1117 30.24 -24.61 -28.09
CA ASP A 1117 31.00 -25.85 -28.20
C ASP A 1117 31.24 -26.27 -29.65
N GLU A 1118 30.27 -26.03 -30.53
CA GLU A 1118 30.40 -26.25 -31.97
C GLU A 1118 31.44 -25.32 -32.60
N ILE A 1119 31.44 -24.04 -32.23
CA ILE A 1119 32.46 -23.08 -32.68
C ILE A 1119 33.86 -23.52 -32.22
N ILE A 1120 34.01 -23.90 -30.95
CA ILE A 1120 35.31 -24.41 -30.45
C ILE A 1120 35.74 -25.66 -31.23
N ALA A 1121 34.81 -26.58 -31.53
CA ALA A 1121 35.12 -27.75 -32.34
C ALA A 1121 35.58 -27.38 -33.76
N MET A 1122 34.94 -26.38 -34.39
CA MET A 1122 35.34 -25.86 -35.70
C MET A 1122 36.75 -25.22 -35.63
N LEU A 1123 37.05 -24.44 -34.59
CA LEU A 1123 38.38 -23.86 -34.38
C LEU A 1123 39.44 -24.95 -34.18
N CYS A 1124 39.18 -25.95 -33.32
CA CYS A 1124 40.13 -27.01 -32.97
C CYS A 1124 40.41 -28.00 -34.12
N SER A 1125 39.44 -28.20 -35.02
CA SER A 1125 39.55 -29.12 -36.16
C SER A 1125 40.20 -28.50 -37.40
N HIS A 1126 40.42 -27.18 -37.41
CA HIS A 1126 41.00 -26.48 -38.56
C HIS A 1126 42.42 -26.98 -38.90
N PRO A 1127 42.80 -27.16 -40.18
CA PRO A 1127 44.08 -27.80 -40.57
C PRO A 1127 45.34 -26.97 -40.24
N SER A 1128 45.22 -25.64 -40.09
CA SER A 1128 46.36 -24.75 -39.78
C SER A 1128 47.01 -25.05 -38.43
N LYS A 1129 48.35 -25.15 -38.42
CA LYS A 1129 49.15 -25.32 -37.19
C LYS A 1129 48.97 -24.16 -36.21
N GLU A 1130 48.82 -22.94 -36.73
CA GLU A 1130 48.68 -21.72 -35.91
C GLU A 1130 47.39 -21.74 -35.09
N ILE A 1131 46.26 -22.04 -35.71
CA ILE A 1131 44.97 -22.14 -35.02
C ILE A 1131 44.96 -23.31 -34.04
N LYS A 1132 45.57 -24.45 -34.40
CA LYS A 1132 45.67 -25.61 -33.50
C LYS A 1132 46.50 -25.28 -32.25
N MET A 1133 47.59 -24.54 -32.38
CA MET A 1133 48.39 -24.09 -31.23
C MET A 1133 47.60 -23.14 -30.32
N ILE A 1134 46.87 -22.18 -30.92
CA ILE A 1134 46.04 -21.24 -30.17
C ILE A 1134 44.88 -21.97 -29.47
N CYS A 1135 44.23 -22.93 -30.14
CA CYS A 1135 43.19 -23.76 -29.52
C CYS A 1135 43.72 -24.61 -28.36
N GLN A 1136 44.93 -25.18 -28.49
CA GLN A 1136 45.59 -25.91 -27.40
C GLN A 1136 45.89 -25.03 -26.20
N HIS A 1137 46.25 -23.77 -26.43
CA HIS A 1137 46.56 -22.82 -25.36
C HIS A 1137 45.32 -22.38 -24.58
N PHE A 1138 44.20 -22.09 -25.26
CA PHE A 1138 42.98 -21.59 -24.63
C PHE A 1138 41.95 -22.68 -24.26
N TYR A 1139 42.00 -23.87 -24.87
CA TYR A 1139 41.05 -24.97 -24.67
C TYR A 1139 41.75 -26.35 -24.54
N PRO A 1140 42.59 -26.57 -23.51
CA PRO A 1140 43.43 -27.76 -23.39
C PRO A 1140 42.64 -29.08 -23.30
N ASP A 1141 41.52 -29.10 -22.56
CA ASP A 1141 40.76 -30.34 -22.26
C ASP A 1141 40.04 -30.93 -23.50
N LYS A 1142 39.62 -30.11 -24.46
CA LYS A 1142 38.92 -30.57 -25.68
C LYS A 1142 39.88 -31.04 -26.77
N THR A 1143 41.14 -30.60 -26.74
CA THR A 1143 42.15 -31.03 -27.71
C THR A 1143 42.63 -32.47 -27.43
N GLN A 1144 42.55 -32.94 -26.18
CA GLN A 1144 42.82 -34.34 -25.84
C GLN A 1144 41.76 -35.31 -26.38
N ALA A 1145 40.49 -34.90 -26.43
CA ALA A 1145 39.40 -35.72 -26.96
C ALA A 1145 39.48 -35.93 -28.48
N ILE A 1146 39.99 -34.94 -29.24
CA ILE A 1146 40.16 -35.03 -30.70
C ILE A 1146 41.40 -35.88 -31.08
N LYS A 1147 42.37 -36.06 -30.19
CA LYS A 1147 43.50 -36.99 -30.40
C LYS A 1147 43.18 -38.46 -30.13
N LEU A 1148 42.01 -38.75 -29.53
CA LEU A 1148 41.56 -40.10 -29.15
C LEU A 1148 40.50 -40.69 -30.10
N ASN A 1149 40.09 -39.93 -31.12
CA ASN A 1149 39.33 -40.40 -32.31
C ASN A 1149 40.21 -40.20 -33.55
#